data_AF-A0A3D1RKJ2-F1
#
_entry.id   AF-A0A3D1RKJ2-F1
#
_cell.length_a   1.000
_cell.length_b   1.000
_cell.length_c   1.000
_cell.angle_alpha   90.00
_cell.angle_beta   90.00
_cell.angle_gamma   90.00
#
_symmetry.space_group_name_H-M   'P 1'
#
loop_
_entity.id
_entity.type
_entity.pdbx_description
1 polymer ?
#
loop_
_entity_poly.entity_id
_entity_poly.type
_entity_poly.pdbx_seq_one_letter_code
_entity_poly.pdbx_strand_id
1 'polypeptide(L)'
;MEKIQIKENIYWVGVQDPGLKIFDIIMPTEYGTSYNAYLIKGTNHTALVETVKANFFDEYINDLQKVVDLNQIDYLIMNHTEPDHAGSVEQLLKKIPGLTVVASTTAIRFLKEITNTKFKYIEAEHGQEIDLGGKTLQFIAAPFLHWPDSMYTFLKEDKILFTCDSFGCHFSDPRVFNDLIDRDFSDAYRYYFDMIISPFKPFVLEALDKIKDLPIEIICPGHGPVLREKLDYYIDLYREWSTPPVQNENAQPKIVMAYVSAYGYTKTIADGIAEGLSMIAEFDLKTFDLGETALENVLEEITCADGLLIGSPTINGDTLPPVWNLLTHLSPITHADKVAAAFGAYGWSGEAVPNIENRLNMLRMKVLPGLRINFKPSERNLEDAFNFGMAFGKAVLEKKQPKSKRRWRCQVCGQVFEGEEPPAVCPACGVGAENFVPEGLEDEFQNDTNEQFVIIGGGIAGLSAAQAIRKRNSTAGITLLTEEDVKPYYRPALSDYLSEDLSNERLFVMKDQWYDDNQVEVRTSCSVTGLDTAAKRVDLAGGDSLNYDKLIIATGASSNIPPISGVEKEGVYALRSLADAVALKAAIKKARQAVVIGGGVLGLEAVWEMIASGLEVTVIEHNNRIMPRQLDESSSLRLQNLMLAKGVKLLLGKDTEEITGDTKATGIKLTDGQIVAADLVLLSTGVKPNTKLAAEAGLKVERGIVVDSQLRASASGVYAAGDVAQVEDRLIGLWPVSLEMGKVAGANAAGDWLEYKEPVLSTMLVAFDMEIFSVGEVNLPAEEVRVAEIWDPKENFYKKSFIKDGVLMGEIIIAPRVDSSEALRNLGRDKSGKKRANKWKCRVCGYIHEGPEPPEECPVCGAAKDMFDPIF
;
A
#
# COMPACT_ATOMS: atom_id res chain seq x y z
N MET A 1 50.33 37.10 -3.02
CA MET A 1 49.60 38.22 -3.66
C MET A 1 49.58 39.46 -2.76
N GLU A 2 49.14 40.64 -3.25
CA GLU A 2 48.75 41.75 -2.36
C GLU A 2 47.50 41.37 -1.55
N LYS A 3 47.27 42.02 -0.40
CA LYS A 3 46.14 41.73 0.48
C LYS A 3 44.82 41.99 -0.24
N ILE A 4 44.00 40.96 -0.46
CA ILE A 4 42.67 41.12 -1.07
C ILE A 4 41.64 41.33 0.06
N GLN A 5 41.30 42.58 0.31
CA GLN A 5 40.31 42.95 1.31
C GLN A 5 38.90 42.89 0.70
N ILE A 6 37.99 42.15 1.34
CA ILE A 6 36.59 42.02 0.91
C ILE A 6 35.74 43.14 1.54
N LYS A 7 35.85 43.29 2.86
CA LYS A 7 35.23 44.35 3.68
C LYS A 7 36.18 44.74 4.82
N GLU A 8 35.80 45.71 5.65
CA GLU A 8 36.61 46.08 6.81
C GLU A 8 36.86 44.87 7.72
N ASN A 9 38.15 44.58 7.97
CA ASN A 9 38.61 43.44 8.77
C ASN A 9 38.24 42.04 8.23
N ILE A 10 37.92 41.93 6.93
CA ILE A 10 37.59 40.67 6.26
C ILE A 10 38.41 40.54 4.98
N TYR A 11 39.14 39.44 4.84
CA TYR A 11 40.13 39.25 3.78
C TYR A 11 39.97 37.89 3.08
N TRP A 12 40.17 37.88 1.77
CA TRP A 12 40.46 36.65 1.04
C TRP A 12 41.95 36.32 1.21
N VAL A 13 42.22 35.08 1.60
CA VAL A 13 43.57 34.55 1.91
C VAL A 13 43.81 33.21 1.22
N GLY A 14 43.04 32.89 0.18
CA GLY A 14 43.15 31.65 -0.59
C GLY A 14 44.33 31.64 -1.58
N VAL A 15 44.31 30.66 -2.50
CA VAL A 15 45.34 30.47 -3.53
C VAL A 15 44.70 30.21 -4.90
N GLN A 16 45.36 30.65 -5.97
CA GLN A 16 44.95 30.43 -7.37
C GLN A 16 45.71 29.24 -7.97
N ASP A 17 45.01 28.40 -8.73
CA ASP A 17 45.56 27.23 -9.45
C ASP A 17 45.15 27.26 -10.93
N PRO A 18 45.72 28.19 -11.73
CA PRO A 18 45.41 28.29 -13.15
C PRO A 18 45.94 27.11 -13.97
N GLY A 19 46.77 26.25 -13.37
CA GLY A 19 47.41 25.11 -14.03
C GLY A 19 46.60 23.81 -13.97
N LEU A 20 45.54 23.76 -13.17
CA LEU A 20 44.71 22.58 -13.04
C LEU A 20 43.99 22.27 -14.36
N LYS A 21 44.10 21.02 -14.83
CA LYS A 21 43.44 20.55 -16.05
C LYS A 21 42.30 19.57 -15.80
N ILE A 22 42.41 18.79 -14.74
CA ILE A 22 41.42 17.78 -14.34
C ILE A 22 41.28 17.86 -12.83
N PHE A 23 40.08 18.17 -12.35
CA PHE A 23 39.66 18.11 -10.96
C PHE A 23 39.13 16.71 -10.63
N ASP A 24 39.45 16.20 -9.44
CA ASP A 24 39.08 14.87 -8.93
C ASP A 24 39.02 13.76 -9.98
N ILE A 25 40.10 13.67 -10.76
CA ILE A 25 40.39 12.66 -11.80
C ILE A 25 39.45 12.59 -13.01
N ILE A 26 38.24 13.16 -12.98
CA ILE A 26 37.24 13.03 -14.05
C ILE A 26 36.69 14.34 -14.61
N MET A 27 36.91 15.49 -13.97
CA MET A 27 36.32 16.77 -14.39
C MET A 27 37.33 17.68 -15.07
N PRO A 28 37.27 17.87 -16.41
CA PRO A 28 38.06 18.90 -17.08
C PRO A 28 37.83 20.30 -16.51
N THR A 29 38.90 21.05 -16.30
CA THR A 29 38.85 22.45 -15.84
C THR A 29 39.52 23.35 -16.86
N GLU A 30 38.74 23.97 -17.76
CA GLU A 30 39.26 24.82 -18.83
C GLU A 30 40.02 26.06 -18.30
N TYR A 31 39.54 26.62 -17.20
CA TYR A 31 40.01 27.90 -16.66
C TYR A 31 40.87 27.75 -15.38
N GLY A 32 41.33 26.53 -15.07
CA GLY A 32 41.93 26.21 -13.77
C GLY A 32 40.93 26.37 -12.62
N THR A 33 41.42 26.58 -11.40
CA THR A 33 40.55 26.81 -10.23
C THR A 33 41.20 27.73 -9.19
N SER A 34 40.52 27.97 -8.08
CA SER A 34 41.08 28.58 -6.87
C SER A 34 40.64 27.79 -5.66
N TYR A 35 41.43 27.84 -4.58
CA TYR A 35 41.06 27.31 -3.28
C TYR A 35 40.92 28.51 -2.34
N ASN A 36 39.68 28.92 -2.11
CA ASN A 36 39.35 30.14 -1.40
C ASN A 36 39.29 29.90 0.10
N ALA A 37 40.01 30.72 0.86
CA ALA A 37 39.94 30.76 2.32
C ALA A 37 39.76 32.22 2.76
N TYR A 38 39.14 32.43 3.92
CA TYR A 38 38.70 33.76 4.36
C TYR A 38 39.08 34.05 5.81
N LEU A 39 39.64 35.22 6.08
CA LEU A 39 40.01 35.66 7.42
C LEU A 39 39.04 36.74 7.91
N ILE A 40 38.48 36.56 9.11
CA ILE A 40 37.54 37.46 9.76
C ILE A 40 38.12 37.90 11.11
N LYS A 41 38.42 39.20 11.25
CA LYS A 41 38.98 39.75 12.50
C LYS A 41 37.89 40.50 13.26
N GLY A 42 37.44 39.91 14.37
CA GLY A 42 36.63 40.60 15.36
C GLY A 42 37.50 41.33 16.38
N THR A 43 36.86 42.07 17.28
CA THR A 43 37.58 42.81 18.35
C THR A 43 38.11 41.91 19.46
N ASN A 44 37.48 40.76 19.68
CA ASN A 44 37.84 39.79 20.71
C ASN A 44 38.51 38.55 20.14
N HIS A 45 38.03 38.05 19.01
CA HIS A 45 38.49 36.80 18.40
C HIS A 45 38.68 36.93 16.88
N THR A 46 39.55 36.08 16.32
CA THR A 46 39.75 35.97 14.87
C THR A 46 39.36 34.57 14.39
N ALA A 47 38.59 34.50 13.31
CA ALA A 47 38.20 33.25 12.66
C ALA A 47 38.78 33.15 11.25
N LEU A 48 39.22 31.94 10.90
CA LEU A 48 39.62 31.55 9.56
C LEU A 48 38.57 30.59 9.01
N VAL A 49 38.06 30.82 7.81
CA VAL A 49 37.05 29.99 7.15
C VAL A 49 37.71 29.27 5.97
N GLU A 50 37.62 27.94 5.96
CA GLU A 50 38.32 27.02 5.06
C GLU A 50 39.85 27.07 5.12
N THR A 51 40.48 26.07 4.50
CA THR A 51 41.91 26.08 4.17
C THR A 51 42.08 25.86 2.67
N VAL A 52 43.26 25.38 2.24
CA VAL A 52 43.55 25.10 0.84
C VAL A 52 44.08 23.68 0.68
N LYS A 53 44.13 23.21 -0.56
CA LYS A 53 44.74 21.94 -0.93
C LYS A 53 46.18 21.86 -0.44
N ALA A 54 46.57 20.70 0.09
CA ALA A 54 47.83 20.51 0.82
C ALA A 54 49.08 21.02 0.08
N ASN A 55 49.13 20.90 -1.25
CA ASN A 55 50.27 21.34 -2.07
C ASN A 55 50.47 22.86 -2.11
N PHE A 56 49.46 23.63 -1.71
CA PHE A 56 49.51 25.10 -1.66
C PHE A 56 49.72 25.65 -0.25
N PHE A 57 49.96 24.78 0.75
CA PHE A 57 50.07 25.17 2.15
C PHE A 57 51.13 26.26 2.41
N ASP A 58 52.32 26.13 1.81
CA ASP A 58 53.40 27.09 2.03
C ASP A 58 53.07 28.48 1.46
N GLU A 59 52.47 28.53 0.27
CA GLU A 59 51.99 29.80 -0.33
C GLU A 59 50.89 30.42 0.53
N TYR A 60 49.91 29.61 0.91
CA TYR A 60 48.78 30.00 1.75
C TYR A 60 49.23 30.60 3.09
N ILE A 61 50.12 29.93 3.82
CA ILE A 61 50.63 30.43 5.11
C ILE A 61 51.42 31.73 4.92
N ASN A 62 52.26 31.82 3.89
CA ASN A 62 53.05 33.02 3.62
C ASN A 62 52.15 34.24 3.33
N ASP A 63 51.03 34.04 2.63
CA ASP A 63 50.07 35.12 2.36
C ASP A 63 49.20 35.45 3.58
N LEU A 64 48.76 34.44 4.35
CA LEU A 64 48.02 34.63 5.59
C LEU A 64 48.80 35.46 6.63
N GLN A 65 50.10 35.18 6.80
CA GLN A 65 50.99 35.89 7.73
C GLN A 65 51.18 37.37 7.40
N LYS A 66 50.89 37.81 6.17
CA LYS A 66 50.93 39.24 5.81
C LYS A 66 49.75 40.00 6.42
N VAL A 67 48.66 39.31 6.76
CA VAL A 67 47.38 39.89 7.19
C VAL A 67 47.13 39.71 8.69
N VAL A 68 47.67 38.64 9.29
CA VAL A 68 47.49 38.31 10.71
C VAL A 68 48.68 37.55 11.28
N ASP A 69 48.95 37.76 12.58
CA ASP A 69 49.83 36.85 13.33
C ASP A 69 49.05 35.55 13.57
N LEU A 70 49.60 34.40 13.15
CA LEU A 70 48.92 33.11 13.24
C LEU A 70 48.44 32.78 14.66
N ASN A 71 49.14 33.26 15.70
CA ASN A 71 48.75 33.03 17.09
C ASN A 71 47.50 33.80 17.53
N GLN A 72 47.03 34.76 16.71
CA GLN A 72 45.80 35.51 16.95
C GLN A 72 44.56 34.81 16.39
N ILE A 73 44.71 33.70 15.66
CA ILE A 73 43.59 32.94 15.09
C ILE A 73 43.05 31.99 16.14
N ASP A 74 41.82 32.24 16.59
CA ASP A 74 41.15 31.44 17.62
C ASP A 74 40.38 30.27 17.02
N TYR A 75 39.70 30.50 15.90
CA TYR A 75 38.77 29.56 15.29
C TYR A 75 39.14 29.23 13.84
N LEU A 76 39.05 27.94 13.50
CA LEU A 76 39.06 27.44 12.11
C LEU A 76 37.68 26.89 11.79
N ILE A 77 36.93 27.59 10.96
CA ILE A 77 35.62 27.17 10.49
C ILE A 77 35.81 26.29 9.25
N MET A 78 35.40 25.03 9.33
CA MET A 78 35.42 24.09 8.21
C MET A 78 33.98 23.79 7.81
N ASN A 79 33.50 24.43 6.75
CA ASN A 79 32.19 24.19 6.19
C ASN A 79 32.11 22.84 5.49
N HIS A 80 33.24 22.32 5.03
CA HIS A 80 33.36 21.06 4.31
C HIS A 80 34.76 20.44 4.50
N THR A 81 34.94 19.16 4.19
CA THR A 81 36.15 18.41 4.53
C THR A 81 36.80 17.65 3.36
N GLU A 82 36.39 17.89 2.12
CA GLU A 82 37.08 17.34 0.95
C GLU A 82 38.56 17.82 0.92
N PRO A 83 39.52 16.99 0.47
CA PRO A 83 40.94 17.25 0.68
C PRO A 83 41.51 18.52 0.04
N ASP A 84 40.81 19.11 -0.91
CA ASP A 84 41.15 20.39 -1.52
C ASP A 84 40.76 21.62 -0.66
N HIS A 85 39.83 21.45 0.30
CA HIS A 85 39.52 22.43 1.34
C HIS A 85 40.17 22.11 2.67
N ALA A 86 40.25 20.83 3.04
CA ALA A 86 40.76 20.36 4.34
C ALA A 86 42.21 19.87 4.32
N GLY A 87 42.85 19.78 3.15
CA GLY A 87 44.19 19.19 3.00
C GLY A 87 45.29 19.89 3.81
N SER A 88 45.08 21.15 4.19
CA SER A 88 46.03 21.93 4.99
C SER A 88 45.74 21.94 6.49
N VAL A 89 44.63 21.35 6.95
CA VAL A 89 44.18 21.43 8.36
C VAL A 89 45.21 20.83 9.31
N GLU A 90 45.76 19.66 9.01
CA GLU A 90 46.75 19.00 9.87
C GLU A 90 48.00 19.89 10.08
N GLN A 91 48.49 20.50 9.00
CA GLN A 91 49.67 21.35 9.03
C GLN A 91 49.40 22.67 9.76
N LEU A 92 48.19 23.22 9.62
CA LEU A 92 47.75 24.43 10.32
C LEU A 92 47.62 24.20 11.83
N LEU A 93 47.02 23.09 12.25
CA LEU A 93 46.91 22.69 13.66
C LEU A 93 48.28 22.53 14.34
N LYS A 94 49.29 22.04 13.60
CA LYS A 94 50.68 21.97 14.09
C LYS A 94 51.31 23.35 14.28
N LYS A 95 51.00 24.32 13.41
CA LYS A 95 51.51 25.70 13.51
C LYS A 95 50.78 26.53 14.57
N ILE A 96 49.51 26.22 14.88
CA ILE A 96 48.67 26.98 15.81
C ILE A 96 48.10 26.00 16.88
N PRO A 97 48.89 25.65 17.92
CA PRO A 97 48.49 24.62 18.90
C PRO A 97 47.22 24.92 19.72
N GLY A 98 46.75 26.18 19.71
CA GLY A 98 45.53 26.63 20.41
C GLY A 98 44.26 26.63 19.57
N LEU A 99 44.36 26.38 18.27
CA LEU A 99 43.28 26.56 17.29
C LEU A 99 42.08 25.65 17.59
N THR A 100 40.89 26.22 17.59
CA THR A 100 39.62 25.48 17.79
C THR A 100 38.92 25.31 16.45
N VAL A 101 38.71 24.06 16.02
CA VAL A 101 38.01 23.74 14.78
C VAL A 101 36.50 23.80 15.02
N VAL A 102 35.76 24.53 14.20
CA VAL A 102 34.30 24.62 14.25
C VAL A 102 33.75 24.05 12.95
N ALA A 103 32.99 22.97 13.04
CA ALA A 103 32.45 22.27 11.88
C ALA A 103 31.21 21.46 12.27
N SER A 104 30.45 20.97 11.30
CA SER A 104 29.34 20.05 11.58
C SER A 104 29.81 18.80 12.33
N THR A 105 28.92 18.13 13.06
CA THR A 105 29.26 16.87 13.75
C THR A 105 29.86 15.83 12.80
N THR A 106 29.37 15.76 11.55
CA THR A 106 29.91 14.87 10.53
C THR A 106 31.32 15.30 10.09
N ALA A 107 31.53 16.59 9.84
CA ALA A 107 32.84 17.13 9.47
C ALA A 107 33.90 16.88 10.56
N ILE A 108 33.54 17.05 11.84
CA ILE A 108 34.45 16.74 12.95
C ILE A 108 34.87 15.27 12.96
N ARG A 109 33.96 14.35 12.62
CA ARG A 109 34.29 12.91 12.49
C ARG A 109 35.25 12.68 11.32
N PHE A 110 34.99 13.29 10.16
CA PHE A 110 35.86 13.17 8.98
C PHE A 110 37.24 13.76 9.25
N LEU A 111 37.34 14.95 9.83
CA LEU A 111 38.60 15.61 10.14
C LEU A 111 39.48 14.82 11.11
N LYS A 112 38.88 14.08 12.06
CA LYS A 112 39.66 13.17 12.94
C LYS A 112 40.38 12.10 12.13
N GLU A 113 39.71 11.52 11.14
CA GLU A 113 40.28 10.50 10.26
C GLU A 113 41.23 11.09 9.20
N ILE A 114 40.94 12.29 8.68
CA ILE A 114 41.80 12.98 7.71
C ILE A 114 43.11 13.40 8.37
N THR A 115 43.03 14.06 9.53
CA THR A 115 44.21 14.64 10.20
C THR A 115 44.96 13.64 11.08
N ASN A 116 44.31 12.54 11.50
CA ASN A 116 44.87 11.53 12.41
C ASN A 116 45.48 12.13 13.70
N THR A 117 45.00 13.30 14.13
CA THR A 117 45.51 14.01 15.31
C THR A 117 44.37 14.49 16.22
N LYS A 118 44.71 14.75 17.48
CA LYS A 118 43.76 15.36 18.43
C LYS A 118 43.81 16.88 18.28
N PHE A 119 42.64 17.49 18.15
CA PHE A 119 42.46 18.94 18.10
C PHE A 119 41.27 19.37 18.94
N LYS A 120 41.24 20.65 19.34
CA LYS A 120 40.08 21.26 20.00
C LYS A 120 39.00 21.50 18.96
N TYR A 121 37.75 21.25 19.30
CA TYR A 121 36.66 21.48 18.38
C TYR A 121 35.36 21.92 19.04
N ILE A 122 34.49 22.52 18.21
CA ILE A 122 33.09 22.81 18.48
C ILE A 122 32.29 22.15 17.36
N GLU A 123 31.30 21.34 17.72
CA GLU A 123 30.32 20.83 16.77
C GLU A 123 29.28 21.92 16.54
N ALA A 124 29.20 22.41 15.31
CA ALA A 124 28.27 23.46 14.91
C ALA A 124 26.89 22.88 14.60
N GLU A 125 25.89 23.34 15.35
CA GLU A 125 24.48 23.05 15.10
C GLU A 125 23.82 24.14 14.24
N HIS A 126 22.74 23.80 13.53
CA HIS A 126 21.98 24.77 12.74
C HIS A 126 21.45 25.91 13.63
N GLY A 127 21.73 27.15 13.27
CA GLY A 127 21.36 28.36 14.00
C GLY A 127 22.30 28.72 15.15
N GLN A 128 23.30 27.89 15.48
CA GLN A 128 24.29 28.20 16.51
C GLN A 128 25.15 29.40 16.10
N GLU A 129 25.53 30.21 17.08
CA GLU A 129 26.29 31.44 16.87
C GLU A 129 27.61 31.48 17.64
N ILE A 130 28.62 32.13 17.06
CA ILE A 130 29.89 32.49 17.70
C ILE A 130 30.14 33.98 17.49
N ASP A 131 30.23 34.74 18.58
CA ASP A 131 30.59 36.16 18.56
C ASP A 131 32.12 36.33 18.61
N LEU A 132 32.67 37.02 17.62
CA LEU A 132 34.08 37.36 17.51
C LEU A 132 34.41 38.75 18.10
N GLY A 133 33.41 39.44 18.65
CA GLY A 133 33.50 40.81 19.15
C GLY A 133 33.14 41.81 18.05
N GLY A 134 31.84 42.05 17.87
CA GLY A 134 31.29 42.95 16.84
C GLY A 134 31.17 42.31 15.46
N LYS A 135 31.37 40.99 15.36
CA LYS A 135 31.20 40.15 14.18
C LYS A 135 30.72 38.77 14.64
N THR A 136 29.53 38.35 14.23
CA THR A 136 28.85 37.15 14.69
C THR A 136 28.70 36.16 13.55
N LEU A 137 29.28 34.97 13.73
CA LEU A 137 29.11 33.83 12.82
C LEU A 137 27.87 33.04 13.23
N GLN A 138 27.02 32.69 12.26
CA GLN A 138 25.88 31.81 12.42
C GLN A 138 26.02 30.61 11.49
N PHE A 139 25.83 29.39 11.99
CA PHE A 139 26.01 28.17 11.19
C PHE A 139 24.69 27.65 10.64
N ILE A 140 24.68 27.17 9.40
CA ILE A 140 23.48 26.74 8.68
C ILE A 140 23.76 25.35 8.10
N ALA A 141 23.10 24.32 8.63
CA ALA A 141 23.23 22.96 8.09
C ALA A 141 22.81 22.88 6.61
N ALA A 142 23.72 22.40 5.77
CA ALA A 142 23.54 22.24 4.32
C ALA A 142 24.11 20.88 3.84
N PRO A 143 23.69 19.75 4.46
CA PRO A 143 24.27 18.44 4.16
C PRO A 143 24.00 18.03 2.72
N PHE A 144 24.90 17.22 2.17
CA PHE A 144 24.89 16.75 0.78
C PHE A 144 25.04 17.86 -0.26
N LEU A 145 25.66 18.99 0.10
CA LEU A 145 26.05 20.06 -0.83
C LEU A 145 27.59 20.25 -0.83
N HIS A 146 28.37 19.28 -1.33
CA HIS A 146 27.94 18.01 -1.96
C HIS A 146 28.17 16.76 -1.10
N TRP A 147 28.84 16.88 0.05
CA TRP A 147 29.06 15.78 0.98
C TRP A 147 28.15 15.85 2.22
N PRO A 148 27.97 14.75 2.97
CA PRO A 148 27.09 14.72 4.15
C PRO A 148 27.48 15.67 5.29
N ASP A 149 28.68 16.25 5.25
CA ASP A 149 29.25 17.12 6.27
C ASP A 149 29.06 18.62 6.00
N SER A 150 28.64 18.99 4.79
CA SER A 150 28.55 20.37 4.34
C SER A 150 27.64 21.24 5.22
N MET A 151 28.08 22.48 5.47
CA MET A 151 27.31 23.54 6.13
C MET A 151 27.63 24.90 5.48
N TYR A 152 26.83 25.93 5.76
CA TYR A 152 27.20 27.31 5.46
C TYR A 152 27.50 28.07 6.75
N THR A 153 28.27 29.15 6.62
CA THR A 153 28.52 30.10 7.71
C THR A 153 28.07 31.48 7.27
N PHE A 154 27.17 32.11 8.02
CA PHE A 154 26.68 33.47 7.76
C PHE A 154 27.30 34.44 8.77
N LEU A 155 27.94 35.50 8.27
CA LEU A 155 28.46 36.60 9.08
C LEU A 155 27.42 37.73 9.11
N LYS A 156 26.76 37.92 10.25
CA LYS A 156 25.54 38.73 10.37
C LYS A 156 25.74 40.21 10.05
N GLU A 157 26.71 40.84 10.68
CA GLU A 157 26.91 42.30 10.64
C GLU A 157 27.38 42.75 9.25
N ASP A 158 28.24 41.96 8.61
CA ASP A 158 28.78 42.25 7.28
C ASP A 158 27.99 41.61 6.15
N LYS A 159 26.98 40.79 6.47
CA LYS A 159 26.04 40.17 5.52
C LYS A 159 26.73 39.28 4.48
N ILE A 160 27.70 38.47 4.94
CA ILE A 160 28.50 37.60 4.08
C ILE A 160 28.13 36.14 4.34
N LEU A 161 27.86 35.39 3.28
CA LEU A 161 27.60 33.95 3.34
C LEU A 161 28.81 33.19 2.80
N PHE A 162 29.38 32.30 3.61
CA PHE A 162 30.45 31.37 3.22
C PHE A 162 29.84 30.01 2.92
N THR A 163 30.02 29.53 1.70
CA THR A 163 29.21 28.42 1.15
C THR A 163 30.02 27.20 0.72
N CYS A 164 31.35 27.27 0.82
CA CYS A 164 32.26 26.28 0.26
C CYS A 164 31.86 25.98 -1.21
N ASP A 165 31.59 24.73 -1.57
CA ASP A 165 31.33 24.33 -2.96
C ASP A 165 30.07 24.95 -3.56
N SER A 166 29.07 25.26 -2.74
CA SER A 166 27.84 25.87 -3.25
C SER A 166 28.11 27.28 -3.79
N PHE A 167 27.55 27.58 -4.95
CA PHE A 167 27.80 28.80 -5.72
C PHE A 167 29.26 28.99 -6.16
N GLY A 168 30.08 27.94 -6.10
CA GLY A 168 31.44 27.94 -6.62
C GLY A 168 31.51 27.61 -8.12
N CYS A 169 32.71 27.78 -8.68
CA CYS A 169 33.07 27.23 -9.98
C CYS A 169 34.59 27.05 -10.13
N HIS A 170 35.02 26.15 -11.01
CA HIS A 170 36.44 26.04 -11.37
C HIS A 170 36.82 27.14 -12.38
N PHE A 171 37.17 28.31 -11.84
CA PHE A 171 37.57 29.46 -12.63
C PHE A 171 38.66 30.27 -11.90
N SER A 172 39.90 30.25 -12.42
CA SER A 172 41.01 31.00 -11.83
C SER A 172 41.11 32.42 -12.42
N ASP A 173 41.03 33.43 -11.54
CA ASP A 173 41.30 34.82 -11.88
C ASP A 173 41.86 35.59 -10.66
N PRO A 174 43.00 36.29 -10.78
CA PRO A 174 43.66 36.96 -9.64
C PRO A 174 42.84 38.11 -9.04
N ARG A 175 41.78 38.58 -9.72
CA ARG A 175 40.92 39.66 -9.21
C ARG A 175 39.90 39.19 -8.18
N VAL A 176 39.62 37.89 -8.11
CA VAL A 176 38.74 37.21 -7.15
C VAL A 176 37.26 37.62 -7.19
N PHE A 177 36.90 38.89 -7.36
CA PHE A 177 35.52 39.35 -7.29
C PHE A 177 34.83 39.32 -8.66
N ASN A 178 33.60 38.83 -8.71
CA ASN A 178 32.87 38.64 -9.97
C ASN A 178 32.65 39.93 -10.78
N ASP A 179 32.48 41.08 -10.12
CA ASP A 179 32.34 42.40 -10.74
C ASP A 179 33.65 42.99 -11.29
N LEU A 180 34.81 42.43 -10.89
CA LEU A 180 36.11 42.86 -11.40
C LEU A 180 36.62 41.95 -12.54
N ILE A 181 35.99 40.80 -12.75
CA ILE A 181 36.41 39.82 -13.75
C ILE A 181 35.75 40.15 -15.10
N ASP A 182 36.58 40.49 -16.10
CA ASP A 182 36.09 40.86 -17.45
C ASP A 182 35.64 39.65 -18.31
N ARG A 183 35.95 38.42 -17.87
CA ARG A 183 35.64 37.18 -18.60
C ARG A 183 34.34 36.58 -18.08
N ASP A 184 33.51 36.08 -18.99
CA ASP A 184 32.34 35.30 -18.62
C ASP A 184 32.77 33.94 -18.03
N PHE A 185 32.23 33.61 -16.86
CA PHE A 185 32.47 32.34 -16.17
C PHE A 185 31.18 31.51 -16.02
N SER A 186 30.10 31.90 -16.70
CA SER A 186 28.77 31.26 -16.58
C SER A 186 28.78 29.80 -17.04
N ASP A 187 29.63 29.47 -18.02
CA ASP A 187 29.85 28.10 -18.49
C ASP A 187 30.54 27.24 -17.42
N ALA A 188 31.59 27.75 -16.78
CA ALA A 188 32.26 27.10 -15.67
C ALA A 188 31.33 26.93 -14.46
N TYR A 189 30.47 27.94 -14.21
CA TYR A 189 29.46 27.91 -13.15
C TYR A 189 28.39 26.83 -13.40
N ARG A 190 27.87 26.77 -14.63
CA ARG A 190 26.93 25.72 -15.04
C ARG A 190 27.56 24.34 -14.99
N TYR A 191 28.76 24.19 -15.54
CA TYR A 191 29.47 22.92 -15.58
C TYR A 191 29.77 22.38 -14.17
N TYR A 192 30.19 23.26 -13.26
CA TYR A 192 30.41 22.90 -11.86
C TYR A 192 29.12 22.39 -11.20
N PHE A 193 28.00 23.08 -11.39
CA PHE A 193 26.70 22.61 -10.90
C PHE A 193 26.33 21.25 -11.48
N ASP A 194 26.42 21.08 -12.80
CA ASP A 194 26.02 19.85 -13.49
C ASP A 194 26.81 18.64 -13.01
N MET A 195 28.12 18.80 -12.77
CA MET A 195 29.00 17.69 -12.38
C MET A 195 28.96 17.36 -10.89
N ILE A 196 28.82 18.37 -10.02
CA ILE A 196 29.00 18.20 -8.56
C ILE A 196 27.67 18.33 -7.81
N ILE A 197 26.90 19.38 -8.08
CA ILE A 197 25.74 19.77 -7.27
C ILE A 197 24.43 19.11 -7.76
N SER A 198 24.30 18.86 -9.06
CA SER A 198 23.07 18.37 -9.70
C SER A 198 22.52 17.02 -9.18
N PRO A 199 23.32 16.10 -8.62
CA PRO A 199 22.76 14.91 -7.96
C PRO A 199 21.95 15.23 -6.70
N PHE A 200 22.15 16.41 -6.10
CA PHE A 200 21.64 16.80 -4.78
C PHE A 200 20.58 17.92 -4.85
N LYS A 201 19.91 18.10 -5.99
CA LYS A 201 18.92 19.17 -6.23
C LYS A 201 17.89 19.38 -5.10
N PRO A 202 17.30 18.35 -4.48
CA PRO A 202 16.39 18.57 -3.35
C PRO A 202 17.05 19.27 -2.15
N PHE A 203 18.29 18.90 -1.84
CA PHE A 203 19.09 19.52 -0.77
C PHE A 203 19.48 20.95 -1.13
N VAL A 204 19.70 21.25 -2.41
CA VAL A 204 19.92 22.63 -2.88
C VAL A 204 18.71 23.48 -2.55
N LEU A 205 17.51 23.05 -2.94
CA LEU A 205 16.27 23.79 -2.66
C LEU A 205 16.05 24.01 -1.16
N GLU A 206 16.29 22.99 -0.33
CA GLU A 206 16.23 23.11 1.13
C GLU A 206 17.23 24.15 1.67
N ALA A 207 18.47 24.13 1.18
CA ALA A 207 19.49 25.09 1.59
C ALA A 207 19.16 26.52 1.12
N LEU A 208 18.65 26.68 -0.11
CA LEU A 208 18.18 27.97 -0.63
C LEU A 208 17.02 28.51 0.21
N ASP A 209 16.11 27.65 0.67
CA ASP A 209 14.99 28.06 1.52
C ASP A 209 15.42 28.45 2.93
N LYS A 210 16.51 27.86 3.46
CA LYS A 210 17.11 28.27 4.74
C LYS A 210 17.77 29.64 4.68
N ILE A 211 18.30 30.04 3.52
CA ILE A 211 19.03 31.31 3.37
C ILE A 211 18.20 32.45 2.78
N LYS A 212 16.98 32.19 2.26
CA LYS A 212 16.18 33.17 1.51
C LYS A 212 15.84 34.46 2.28
N ASP A 213 15.71 34.36 3.60
CA ASP A 213 15.34 35.48 4.47
C ASP A 213 16.57 36.18 5.09
N LEU A 214 17.79 35.69 4.78
CA LEU A 214 19.03 36.31 5.22
C LEU A 214 19.36 37.51 4.32
N PRO A 215 19.76 38.65 4.90
CA PRO A 215 20.09 39.84 4.13
C PRO A 215 21.49 39.71 3.51
N ILE A 216 21.70 38.81 2.55
CA ILE A 216 23.03 38.51 1.99
C ILE A 216 23.46 39.62 1.00
N GLU A 217 24.67 40.14 1.18
CA GLU A 217 25.30 41.11 0.26
C GLU A 217 26.50 40.52 -0.49
N ILE A 218 27.14 39.48 0.05
CA ILE A 218 28.31 38.82 -0.56
C ILE A 218 28.22 37.31 -0.32
N ILE A 219 28.49 36.50 -1.35
CA ILE A 219 28.68 35.05 -1.24
C ILE A 219 30.16 34.73 -1.51
N CYS A 220 30.75 33.96 -0.60
CA CYS A 220 32.15 33.58 -0.56
C CYS A 220 32.26 32.05 -0.73
N PRO A 221 32.37 31.54 -1.97
CA PRO A 221 32.49 30.10 -2.23
C PRO A 221 33.93 29.60 -2.01
N GLY A 222 34.12 28.29 -1.94
CA GLY A 222 35.41 27.60 -1.82
C GLY A 222 36.22 27.61 -3.13
N HIS A 223 35.56 27.79 -4.27
CA HIS A 223 36.19 27.87 -5.58
C HIS A 223 35.66 29.03 -6.41
N GLY A 224 36.55 29.62 -7.21
CA GLY A 224 36.17 30.62 -8.20
C GLY A 224 35.89 31.99 -7.59
N PRO A 225 35.09 32.83 -8.28
CA PRO A 225 34.89 34.21 -7.87
C PRO A 225 34.05 34.38 -6.59
N VAL A 226 34.41 35.36 -5.77
CA VAL A 226 33.53 35.92 -4.72
C VAL A 226 32.42 36.71 -5.38
N LEU A 227 31.17 36.39 -5.06
CA LEU A 227 29.99 37.00 -5.66
C LEU A 227 29.52 38.18 -4.81
N ARG A 228 29.67 39.41 -5.32
CA ARG A 228 29.18 40.65 -4.67
C ARG A 228 28.31 41.52 -5.57
N GLU A 229 28.12 41.11 -6.82
CA GLU A 229 27.19 41.72 -7.77
C GLU A 229 26.27 40.65 -8.38
N LYS A 230 25.02 41.02 -8.68
CA LYS A 230 24.00 40.13 -9.28
C LYS A 230 23.77 38.83 -8.49
N LEU A 231 23.76 38.90 -7.16
CA LEU A 231 23.58 37.70 -6.31
C LEU A 231 22.29 36.94 -6.66
N ASP A 232 21.17 37.67 -6.83
CA ASP A 232 19.88 37.07 -7.18
C ASP A 232 19.99 36.23 -8.45
N TYR A 233 20.72 36.69 -9.46
CA TYR A 233 20.93 35.92 -10.70
C TYR A 233 21.60 34.56 -10.43
N TYR A 234 22.68 34.52 -9.65
CA TYR A 234 23.41 33.27 -9.37
C TYR A 234 22.63 32.33 -8.45
N ILE A 235 21.87 32.88 -7.50
CA ILE A 235 20.97 32.12 -6.62
C ILE A 235 19.80 31.55 -7.42
N ASP A 236 19.19 32.37 -8.28
CA ASP A 236 18.06 31.98 -9.11
C ASP A 236 18.46 30.90 -10.11
N LEU A 237 19.66 30.94 -10.68
CA LEU A 237 20.18 29.85 -11.52
C LEU A 237 20.23 28.51 -10.77
N TYR A 238 20.76 28.49 -9.54
CA TYR A 238 20.75 27.27 -8.72
C TYR A 238 19.31 26.82 -8.42
N ARG A 239 18.41 27.76 -8.10
CA ARG A 239 16.99 27.43 -7.87
C ARG A 239 16.34 26.87 -9.13
N GLU A 240 16.56 27.47 -10.28
CA GLU A 240 16.04 27.06 -11.58
C GLU A 240 16.55 25.66 -11.94
N TRP A 241 17.86 25.43 -11.87
CA TRP A 241 18.47 24.15 -12.24
C TRP A 241 18.12 23.02 -11.28
N SER A 242 17.80 23.35 -10.02
CA SER A 242 17.38 22.41 -9.00
C SER A 242 15.88 22.19 -8.92
N THR A 243 15.07 23.13 -9.39
CA THR A 243 13.62 23.02 -9.38
C THR A 243 13.23 21.95 -10.41
N PRO A 244 12.59 20.84 -9.99
CA PRO A 244 12.06 19.91 -10.96
C PRO A 244 11.04 20.64 -11.82
N PRO A 245 10.96 20.33 -13.13
CA PRO A 245 9.91 20.91 -13.97
C PRO A 245 8.55 20.62 -13.34
N VAL A 246 7.66 21.62 -13.36
CA VAL A 246 6.33 21.54 -12.74
C VAL A 246 5.61 20.31 -13.30
N GLN A 247 5.53 19.24 -12.50
CA GLN A 247 4.69 18.11 -12.81
C GLN A 247 3.25 18.54 -12.56
N ASN A 248 2.48 18.67 -13.64
CA ASN A 248 1.05 18.89 -13.54
C ASN A 248 0.45 17.63 -12.89
N GLU A 249 -0.15 17.74 -11.70
CA GLU A 249 -0.72 16.60 -10.98
C GLU A 249 -1.82 15.87 -11.78
N ASN A 250 -2.41 16.58 -12.76
CA ASN A 250 -3.37 16.06 -13.73
C ASN A 250 -2.74 15.55 -15.05
N ALA A 251 -1.41 15.57 -15.19
CA ALA A 251 -0.75 15.03 -16.39
C ALA A 251 -0.77 13.49 -16.37
N GLN A 252 -0.89 12.91 -17.55
CA GLN A 252 -0.78 11.47 -17.78
C GLN A 252 0.56 10.95 -17.20
N PRO A 253 0.59 9.75 -16.59
CA PRO A 253 1.84 9.18 -16.13
C PRO A 253 2.82 9.02 -17.30
N LYS A 254 4.08 9.41 -17.08
CA LYS A 254 5.12 9.39 -18.09
C LYS A 254 5.89 8.09 -18.04
N ILE A 255 5.99 7.39 -19.16
CA ILE A 255 6.76 6.15 -19.27
C ILE A 255 7.84 6.35 -20.32
N VAL A 256 9.10 6.10 -19.95
CA VAL A 256 10.21 6.09 -20.90
C VAL A 256 10.57 4.64 -21.21
N MET A 257 10.54 4.28 -22.48
CA MET A 257 10.96 2.99 -22.99
C MET A 257 12.18 3.16 -23.89
N ALA A 258 13.36 2.81 -23.37
CA ALA A 258 14.61 2.86 -24.12
C ALA A 258 15.08 1.45 -24.45
N TYR A 259 15.38 1.16 -25.71
CA TYR A 259 15.86 -0.16 -26.12
C TYR A 259 16.98 -0.08 -27.15
N VAL A 260 17.68 -1.19 -27.34
CA VAL A 260 18.53 -1.44 -28.51
C VAL A 260 18.10 -2.76 -29.15
N SER A 261 18.23 -2.89 -30.48
CA SER A 261 17.79 -4.09 -31.20
C SER A 261 18.74 -4.44 -32.34
N ALA A 262 19.35 -5.63 -32.29
CA ALA A 262 20.30 -6.06 -33.32
C ALA A 262 19.62 -6.58 -34.60
N TYR A 263 18.55 -7.37 -34.45
CA TYR A 263 17.84 -8.03 -35.56
C TYR A 263 16.35 -7.67 -35.61
N GLY A 264 15.95 -6.58 -34.95
CA GLY A 264 14.54 -6.16 -34.88
C GLY A 264 13.72 -6.86 -33.79
N TYR A 265 14.15 -7.99 -33.23
CA TYR A 265 13.33 -8.76 -32.27
C TYR A 265 13.01 -8.01 -30.98
N THR A 266 14.00 -7.37 -30.34
CA THR A 266 13.77 -6.57 -29.13
C THR A 266 12.83 -5.39 -29.44
N LYS A 267 12.95 -4.78 -30.62
CA LYS A 267 12.02 -3.75 -31.07
C LYS A 267 10.59 -4.31 -31.20
N THR A 268 10.41 -5.47 -31.81
CA THR A 268 9.08 -6.10 -31.94
C THR A 268 8.45 -6.38 -30.57
N ILE A 269 9.26 -6.75 -29.57
CA ILE A 269 8.80 -6.89 -28.18
C ILE A 269 8.37 -5.53 -27.61
N ALA A 270 9.18 -4.48 -27.82
CA ALA A 270 8.85 -3.11 -27.40
C ALA A 270 7.52 -2.63 -27.99
N ASP A 271 7.27 -2.91 -29.28
CA ASP A 271 6.03 -2.55 -29.96
C ASP A 271 4.81 -3.23 -29.29
N GLY A 272 4.91 -4.53 -28.94
CA GLY A 272 3.85 -5.25 -28.23
C GLY A 272 3.62 -4.76 -26.79
N ILE A 273 4.69 -4.35 -26.09
CA ILE A 273 4.58 -3.72 -24.76
C ILE A 273 3.84 -2.39 -24.86
N ALA A 274 4.16 -1.56 -25.86
CA ALA A 274 3.47 -0.29 -26.10
C ALA A 274 1.98 -0.49 -26.37
N GLU A 275 1.61 -1.51 -27.14
CA GLU A 275 0.21 -1.86 -27.37
C GLU A 275 -0.50 -2.24 -26.07
N GLY A 276 0.13 -3.07 -25.23
CA GLY A 276 -0.40 -3.43 -23.91
C GLY A 276 -0.59 -2.24 -22.97
N LEU A 277 0.34 -1.28 -22.98
CA LEU A 277 0.22 -0.04 -22.21
C LEU A 277 -1.00 0.79 -22.65
N SER A 278 -1.23 0.90 -23.96
CA SER A 278 -2.34 1.69 -24.52
C SER A 278 -3.74 1.20 -24.14
N MET A 279 -3.87 -0.07 -23.73
CA MET A 279 -5.15 -0.67 -23.33
C MET A 279 -5.52 -0.39 -21.87
N ILE A 280 -4.57 0.05 -21.05
CA ILE A 280 -4.79 0.29 -19.62
C ILE A 280 -5.24 1.73 -19.36
N ALA A 281 -4.52 2.69 -19.92
CA ALA A 281 -4.76 4.11 -19.77
C ALA A 281 -3.98 4.88 -20.83
N GLU A 282 -4.28 6.17 -20.96
CA GLU A 282 -3.42 7.07 -21.72
C GLU A 282 -2.18 7.45 -20.90
N PHE A 283 -1.00 7.12 -21.44
CA PHE A 283 0.32 7.43 -20.88
C PHE A 283 1.08 8.39 -21.80
N ASP A 284 1.91 9.28 -21.24
CA ASP A 284 2.96 9.97 -22.02
C ASP A 284 4.12 9.00 -22.25
N LEU A 285 3.94 8.11 -23.23
CA LEU A 285 4.93 7.09 -23.60
C LEU A 285 5.99 7.69 -24.55
N LYS A 286 7.23 7.71 -24.09
CA LYS A 286 8.41 8.09 -24.88
C LYS A 286 9.24 6.86 -25.21
N THR A 287 9.39 6.57 -26.49
CA THR A 287 10.14 5.39 -26.95
C THR A 287 11.43 5.82 -27.66
N PHE A 288 12.56 5.26 -27.25
CA PHE A 288 13.88 5.58 -27.79
C PHE A 288 14.63 4.33 -28.25
N ASP A 289 15.15 4.36 -29.47
CA ASP A 289 16.18 3.42 -29.92
C ASP A 289 17.56 4.00 -29.60
N LEU A 290 18.28 3.36 -28.69
CA LEU A 290 19.61 3.77 -28.23
C LEU A 290 20.71 3.55 -29.29
N GLY A 291 20.40 2.86 -30.39
CA GLY A 291 21.25 2.82 -31.57
C GLY A 291 21.19 4.09 -32.42
N GLU A 292 20.12 4.88 -32.28
CA GLU A 292 19.82 6.04 -33.14
C GLU A 292 19.67 7.36 -32.38
N THR A 293 19.41 7.30 -31.07
CA THR A 293 19.12 8.47 -30.23
C THR A 293 20.34 8.88 -29.40
N ALA A 294 20.64 10.19 -29.36
CA ALA A 294 21.66 10.74 -28.48
C ALA A 294 21.29 10.51 -27.00
N LEU A 295 22.29 10.14 -26.19
CA LEU A 295 22.09 9.70 -24.81
C LEU A 295 21.48 10.80 -23.92
N GLU A 296 21.89 12.04 -24.15
CA GLU A 296 21.50 13.22 -23.37
C GLU A 296 19.98 13.44 -23.41
N ASN A 297 19.38 13.27 -24.60
CA ASN A 297 17.94 13.41 -24.80
C ASN A 297 17.15 12.35 -24.01
N VAL A 298 17.70 11.13 -23.90
CA VAL A 298 17.04 10.05 -23.17
C VAL A 298 17.12 10.30 -21.66
N LEU A 299 18.27 10.77 -21.16
CA LEU A 299 18.47 11.08 -19.73
C LEU A 299 17.54 12.20 -19.23
N GLU A 300 17.32 13.23 -20.04
CA GLU A 300 16.38 14.31 -19.73
C GLU A 300 14.96 13.77 -19.51
N GLU A 301 14.52 12.88 -20.39
CA GLU A 301 13.19 12.28 -20.35
C GLU A 301 13.02 11.34 -19.15
N ILE A 302 14.05 10.56 -18.81
CA ILE A 302 14.05 9.64 -17.66
C ILE A 302 13.91 10.37 -16.33
N THR A 303 14.53 11.56 -16.20
CA THR A 303 14.51 12.34 -14.95
C THR A 303 13.08 12.53 -14.44
N CYS A 304 12.15 12.85 -15.34
CA CYS A 304 10.76 13.14 -15.02
C CYS A 304 9.79 11.96 -15.22
N ALA A 305 10.30 10.76 -15.53
CA ALA A 305 9.46 9.59 -15.80
C ALA A 305 8.90 8.93 -14.54
N ASP A 306 7.67 8.44 -14.59
CA ASP A 306 7.04 7.61 -13.56
C ASP A 306 7.40 6.12 -13.73
N GLY A 307 7.57 5.70 -15.00
CA GLY A 307 7.96 4.34 -15.39
C GLY A 307 9.18 4.31 -16.32
N LEU A 308 10.06 3.32 -16.14
CA LEU A 308 11.24 3.08 -16.97
C LEU A 308 11.29 1.64 -17.51
N LEU A 309 11.18 1.48 -18.82
CA LEU A 309 11.33 0.21 -19.53
C LEU A 309 12.65 0.18 -20.28
N ILE A 310 13.49 -0.83 -20.03
CA ILE A 310 14.80 -0.96 -20.68
C ILE A 310 14.89 -2.26 -21.48
N GLY A 311 15.14 -2.13 -22.80
CA GLY A 311 15.22 -3.24 -23.73
C GLY A 311 16.64 -3.54 -24.22
N SER A 312 17.10 -4.79 -24.14
CA SER A 312 18.37 -5.20 -24.77
C SER A 312 18.33 -6.65 -25.26
N PRO A 313 18.90 -6.98 -26.43
CA PRO A 313 19.25 -8.35 -26.72
C PRO A 313 20.44 -8.79 -25.85
N THR A 314 20.74 -10.09 -25.86
CA THR A 314 21.96 -10.63 -25.26
C THR A 314 23.02 -10.90 -26.34
N ILE A 315 24.20 -10.29 -26.21
CA ILE A 315 25.37 -10.56 -27.05
C ILE A 315 26.56 -10.82 -26.13
N ASN A 316 27.31 -11.89 -26.38
CA ASN A 316 28.48 -12.31 -25.59
C ASN A 316 28.20 -12.45 -24.09
N GLY A 317 26.98 -12.89 -23.74
CA GLY A 317 26.56 -13.11 -22.35
C GLY A 317 26.24 -11.83 -21.57
N ASP A 318 26.01 -10.71 -22.25
CA ASP A 318 25.75 -9.43 -21.57
C ASP A 318 24.76 -8.52 -22.33
N THR A 319 24.35 -7.46 -21.65
CA THR A 319 23.65 -6.28 -22.15
C THR A 319 24.57 -5.47 -23.07
N LEU A 320 24.00 -4.85 -24.11
CA LEU A 320 24.80 -4.11 -25.10
C LEU A 320 25.30 -2.76 -24.54
N PRO A 321 26.47 -2.27 -25.00
CA PRO A 321 27.07 -1.03 -24.52
C PRO A 321 26.16 0.22 -24.50
N PRO A 322 25.28 0.49 -25.49
CA PRO A 322 24.39 1.65 -25.43
C PRO A 322 23.48 1.65 -24.20
N VAL A 323 22.99 0.48 -23.79
CA VAL A 323 22.17 0.33 -22.58
C VAL A 323 23.03 0.49 -21.32
N TRP A 324 24.24 -0.07 -21.30
CA TRP A 324 25.15 0.14 -20.18
C TRP A 324 25.52 1.61 -20.00
N ASN A 325 25.85 2.31 -21.10
CA ASN A 325 26.13 3.73 -21.09
C ASN A 325 24.95 4.53 -20.53
N LEU A 326 23.71 4.20 -20.88
CA LEU A 326 22.53 4.81 -20.26
C LEU A 326 22.48 4.55 -18.75
N LEU A 327 22.58 3.28 -18.34
CA LEU A 327 22.41 2.87 -16.95
C LEU A 327 23.54 3.35 -16.01
N THR A 328 24.74 3.62 -16.52
CA THR A 328 25.86 4.15 -15.72
C THR A 328 25.68 5.63 -15.37
N HIS A 329 24.94 6.39 -16.18
CA HIS A 329 24.64 7.80 -15.91
C HIS A 329 23.46 8.00 -14.95
N LEU A 330 22.72 6.93 -14.63
CA LEU A 330 21.64 6.99 -13.64
C LEU A 330 22.19 6.91 -12.20
N SER A 331 21.69 7.79 -11.33
CA SER A 331 21.98 7.84 -9.89
C SER A 331 20.81 7.34 -9.02
N PRO A 332 21.07 6.59 -7.92
CA PRO A 332 20.06 6.20 -6.93
C PRO A 332 19.53 7.37 -6.08
N ILE A 333 20.12 8.56 -6.20
CA ILE A 333 19.63 9.77 -5.52
C ILE A 333 18.51 10.40 -6.36
N THR A 334 18.74 10.50 -7.68
CA THR A 334 17.82 11.19 -8.60
C THR A 334 16.73 10.27 -9.16
N HIS A 335 17.05 9.00 -9.42
CA HIS A 335 16.17 8.10 -10.17
C HIS A 335 15.55 6.99 -9.33
N ALA A 336 15.71 7.05 -8.01
CA ALA A 336 15.04 6.12 -7.11
C ALA A 336 13.53 6.20 -7.25
N ASP A 337 12.86 5.15 -6.77
CA ASP A 337 11.41 5.13 -6.67
C ASP A 337 10.68 5.36 -8.01
N LYS A 338 11.24 4.91 -9.15
CA LYS A 338 10.47 4.74 -10.40
C LYS A 338 9.97 3.29 -10.50
N VAL A 339 8.86 3.04 -11.21
CA VAL A 339 8.52 1.65 -11.60
C VAL A 339 9.42 1.28 -12.76
N ALA A 340 10.12 0.15 -12.70
CA ALA A 340 11.06 -0.22 -13.74
C ALA A 340 10.96 -1.69 -14.13
N ALA A 341 11.24 -2.01 -15.39
CA ALA A 341 11.32 -3.39 -15.84
C ALA A 341 12.25 -3.51 -17.05
N ALA A 342 12.83 -4.69 -17.22
CA ALA A 342 13.69 -5.02 -18.34
C ALA A 342 12.98 -5.95 -19.32
N PHE A 343 13.33 -5.87 -20.61
CA PHE A 343 12.84 -6.81 -21.61
C PHE A 343 13.89 -7.08 -22.68
N GLY A 344 13.76 -8.17 -23.44
CA GLY A 344 14.73 -8.47 -24.48
C GLY A 344 14.58 -9.81 -25.19
N ALA A 345 15.09 -9.86 -26.41
CA ALA A 345 15.24 -11.10 -27.16
C ALA A 345 16.62 -11.75 -26.90
N TYR A 346 16.71 -13.08 -26.88
CA TYR A 346 17.98 -13.79 -26.71
C TYR A 346 18.06 -15.06 -27.55
N GLY A 347 19.28 -15.56 -27.77
CA GLY A 347 19.52 -16.83 -28.48
C GLY A 347 19.56 -18.04 -27.53
N TRP A 348 20.64 -18.17 -26.75
CA TRP A 348 20.87 -19.32 -25.88
C TRP A 348 20.98 -18.99 -24.39
N SER A 349 21.60 -17.86 -24.00
CA SER A 349 21.98 -17.61 -22.60
C SER A 349 21.14 -16.55 -21.84
N GLY A 350 20.79 -15.43 -22.49
CA GLY A 350 19.72 -14.52 -22.04
C GLY A 350 20.01 -13.64 -20.80
N GLU A 351 21.27 -13.31 -20.54
CA GLU A 351 21.72 -12.56 -19.36
C GLU A 351 21.35 -11.08 -19.35
N ALA A 352 21.07 -10.47 -20.51
CA ALA A 352 20.87 -9.02 -20.60
C ALA A 352 19.75 -8.51 -19.68
N VAL A 353 18.59 -9.18 -19.68
CA VAL A 353 17.44 -8.79 -18.84
C VAL A 353 17.79 -8.87 -17.34
N PRO A 354 18.30 -9.99 -16.80
CA PRO A 354 18.77 -10.05 -15.41
C PRO A 354 19.83 -9.00 -15.04
N ASN A 355 20.79 -8.72 -15.95
CA ASN A 355 21.83 -7.73 -15.69
C ASN A 355 21.24 -6.31 -15.55
N ILE A 356 20.27 -5.97 -16.41
CA ILE A 356 19.54 -4.71 -16.33
C ILE A 356 18.72 -4.65 -15.03
N GLU A 357 17.97 -5.70 -14.68
CA GLU A 357 17.17 -5.76 -13.44
C GLU A 357 18.05 -5.53 -12.20
N ASN A 358 19.22 -6.16 -12.14
CA ASN A 358 20.16 -5.97 -11.04
C ASN A 358 20.59 -4.52 -10.92
N ARG A 359 20.91 -3.87 -12.03
CA ARG A 359 21.27 -2.44 -12.03
C ARG A 359 20.11 -1.54 -11.62
N LEU A 360 18.89 -1.80 -12.11
CA LEU A 360 17.70 -1.05 -11.73
C LEU A 360 17.40 -1.18 -10.22
N ASN A 361 17.63 -2.36 -9.64
CA ASN A 361 17.51 -2.58 -8.19
C ASN A 361 18.58 -1.79 -7.41
N MET A 362 19.83 -1.73 -7.89
CA MET A 362 20.88 -0.90 -7.29
C MET A 362 20.54 0.60 -7.33
N LEU A 363 19.74 1.03 -8.32
CA LEU A 363 19.21 2.39 -8.44
C LEU A 363 17.99 2.65 -7.54
N ARG A 364 17.58 1.68 -6.71
CA ARG A 364 16.46 1.77 -5.75
C ARG A 364 15.09 2.01 -6.42
N MET A 365 14.89 1.43 -7.60
CA MET A 365 13.60 1.45 -8.31
C MET A 365 12.70 0.28 -7.87
N LYS A 366 11.39 0.37 -8.12
CA LYS A 366 10.44 -0.74 -7.97
C LYS A 366 10.50 -1.61 -9.23
N VAL A 367 11.37 -2.61 -9.21
CA VAL A 367 11.64 -3.47 -10.38
C VAL A 367 10.60 -4.60 -10.49
N LEU A 368 9.91 -4.68 -11.62
CA LEU A 368 9.02 -5.80 -11.97
C LEU A 368 9.82 -6.90 -12.69
N PRO A 369 9.40 -8.18 -12.59
CA PRO A 369 10.05 -9.28 -13.30
C PRO A 369 10.04 -9.04 -14.82
N GLY A 370 11.21 -9.09 -15.44
CA GLY A 370 11.44 -8.75 -16.84
C GLY A 370 11.03 -9.83 -17.84
N LEU A 371 10.79 -9.40 -19.09
CA LEU A 371 10.34 -10.26 -20.18
C LEU A 371 11.51 -10.73 -21.06
N ARG A 372 11.67 -12.05 -21.19
CA ARG A 372 12.70 -12.66 -22.05
C ARG A 372 12.05 -13.52 -23.12
N ILE A 373 12.36 -13.26 -24.38
CA ILE A 373 11.83 -14.04 -25.51
C ILE A 373 12.98 -14.65 -26.30
N ASN A 374 12.87 -15.95 -26.58
CA ASN A 374 13.89 -16.69 -27.30
C ASN A 374 13.71 -16.50 -28.82
N PHE A 375 14.76 -16.05 -29.50
CA PHE A 375 14.80 -15.70 -30.92
C PHE A 375 13.64 -14.76 -31.34
N LYS A 376 13.02 -15.04 -32.49
CA LYS A 376 11.98 -14.23 -33.10
C LYS A 376 10.68 -14.42 -32.29
N PRO A 377 10.02 -13.34 -31.84
CA PRO A 377 8.73 -13.44 -31.18
C PRO A 377 7.68 -14.17 -32.04
N SER A 378 7.03 -15.17 -31.47
CA SER A 378 5.81 -15.79 -32.00
C SER A 378 4.55 -14.99 -31.62
N GLU A 379 3.39 -15.29 -32.20
CA GLU A 379 2.11 -14.65 -31.82
C GLU A 379 1.85 -14.74 -30.30
N ARG A 380 2.10 -15.91 -29.71
CA ARG A 380 2.02 -16.09 -28.25
C ARG A 380 3.00 -15.19 -27.49
N ASN A 381 4.20 -14.99 -28.00
CA ASN A 381 5.17 -14.10 -27.34
C ASN A 381 4.79 -12.63 -27.47
N LEU A 382 4.05 -12.26 -28.51
CA LEU A 382 3.48 -10.92 -28.62
C LEU A 382 2.34 -10.72 -27.62
N GLU A 383 1.52 -11.74 -27.39
CA GLU A 383 0.54 -11.75 -26.29
C GLU A 383 1.22 -11.64 -24.91
N ASP A 384 2.35 -12.33 -24.70
CA ASP A 384 3.15 -12.18 -23.47
C ASP A 384 3.68 -10.74 -23.32
N ALA A 385 4.14 -10.11 -24.41
CA ALA A 385 4.60 -8.71 -24.42
C ALA A 385 3.47 -7.72 -24.14
N PHE A 386 2.30 -7.96 -24.71
CA PHE A 386 1.07 -7.19 -24.47
C PHE A 386 0.65 -7.27 -22.99
N ASN A 387 0.56 -8.48 -22.44
CA ASN A 387 0.20 -8.69 -21.03
C ASN A 387 1.24 -8.08 -20.09
N PHE A 388 2.52 -8.14 -20.46
CA PHE A 388 3.59 -7.47 -19.73
C PHE A 388 3.41 -5.94 -19.72
N GLY A 389 3.09 -5.34 -20.87
CA GLY A 389 2.76 -3.92 -20.97
C GLY A 389 1.59 -3.53 -20.08
N MET A 390 0.50 -4.32 -20.09
CA MET A 390 -0.65 -4.11 -19.20
C MET A 390 -0.26 -4.14 -17.72
N ALA A 391 0.51 -5.15 -17.30
CA ALA A 391 0.95 -5.29 -15.92
C ALA A 391 1.86 -4.13 -15.48
N PHE A 392 2.75 -3.68 -16.36
CA PHE A 392 3.61 -2.53 -16.12
C PHE A 392 2.80 -1.23 -15.96
N GLY A 393 1.85 -0.99 -16.87
CA GLY A 393 0.97 0.19 -16.82
C GLY A 393 0.16 0.24 -15.52
N LYS A 394 -0.41 -0.89 -15.08
CA LYS A 394 -1.11 -1.00 -13.80
C LYS A 394 -0.20 -0.63 -12.62
N ALA A 395 1.03 -1.14 -12.59
CA ALA A 395 1.98 -0.84 -11.52
C ALA A 395 2.39 0.65 -11.47
N VAL A 396 2.47 1.32 -12.61
CA VAL A 396 2.72 2.77 -12.71
C VAL A 396 1.52 3.56 -12.16
N LEU A 397 0.30 3.21 -12.55
CA LEU A 397 -0.91 3.87 -12.07
C LEU A 397 -1.13 3.69 -10.57
N GLU A 398 -0.94 2.47 -10.06
CA GLU A 398 -1.01 2.18 -8.61
C GLU A 398 -0.06 3.05 -7.81
N LYS A 399 1.14 3.33 -8.35
CA LYS A 399 2.12 4.17 -7.69
C LYS A 399 1.71 5.64 -7.65
N LYS A 400 1.13 6.15 -8.75
CA LYS A 400 0.74 7.56 -8.90
C LYS A 400 -0.53 7.93 -8.10
N GLN A 401 -1.26 6.96 -7.57
CA GLN A 401 -2.44 7.26 -6.75
C GLN A 401 -2.08 8.10 -5.50
N PRO A 402 -2.85 9.14 -5.17
CA PRO A 402 -2.70 9.86 -3.91
C PRO A 402 -2.75 8.87 -2.77
N LYS A 403 -1.77 8.92 -1.85
CA LYS A 403 -1.72 7.99 -0.71
C LYS A 403 -3.04 7.97 0.06
N SER A 404 -3.73 9.10 0.18
CA SER A 404 -5.05 9.22 0.83
C SER A 404 -6.20 8.48 0.15
N LYS A 405 -6.04 8.03 -1.10
CA LYS A 405 -7.06 7.32 -1.89
C LYS A 405 -6.72 5.86 -2.15
N ARG A 406 -5.67 5.32 -1.51
CA ARG A 406 -5.33 3.90 -1.63
C ARG A 406 -6.46 3.05 -1.06
N ARG A 407 -6.69 1.90 -1.69
CA ARG A 407 -7.70 0.93 -1.27
C ARG A 407 -7.04 -0.31 -0.69
N TRP A 408 -7.56 -0.76 0.43
CA TRP A 408 -7.09 -1.93 1.16
C TRP A 408 -8.22 -2.93 1.28
N ARG A 409 -8.02 -4.13 0.75
CA ARG A 409 -8.98 -5.23 0.85
C ARG A 409 -8.56 -6.16 1.97
N CYS A 410 -9.46 -6.40 2.92
CA CYS A 410 -9.31 -7.45 3.91
C CYS A 410 -9.38 -8.82 3.22
N GLN A 411 -8.37 -9.67 3.40
CA GLN A 411 -8.31 -10.99 2.77
C GLN A 411 -9.32 -11.99 3.35
N VAL A 412 -9.82 -11.74 4.57
CA VAL A 412 -10.75 -12.63 5.27
C VAL A 412 -12.22 -12.34 4.91
N CYS A 413 -12.66 -11.08 5.04
CA CYS A 413 -14.05 -10.71 4.78
C CYS A 413 -14.28 -10.05 3.41
N GLY A 414 -13.23 -9.71 2.66
CA GLY A 414 -13.32 -9.04 1.37
C GLY A 414 -13.66 -7.54 1.43
N GLN A 415 -13.92 -6.98 2.62
CA GLN A 415 -14.26 -5.56 2.76
C GLN A 415 -13.09 -4.68 2.32
N VAL A 416 -13.44 -3.62 1.60
CA VAL A 416 -12.52 -2.61 1.09
C VAL A 416 -12.59 -1.35 1.94
N PHE A 417 -11.44 -0.78 2.25
CA PHE A 417 -11.27 0.45 3.01
C PHE A 417 -10.41 1.43 2.22
N GLU A 418 -10.74 2.72 2.27
CA GLU A 418 -9.94 3.78 1.67
C GLU A 418 -9.07 4.47 2.73
N GLY A 419 -7.78 4.65 2.47
CA GLY A 419 -6.85 5.31 3.38
C GLY A 419 -5.38 5.08 3.03
N GLU A 420 -4.48 5.88 3.61
CA GLU A 420 -3.03 5.75 3.41
C GLU A 420 -2.49 4.39 3.86
N GLU A 421 -3.03 3.88 4.97
CA GLU A 421 -2.72 2.59 5.58
C GLU A 421 -4.02 1.78 5.77
N PRO A 422 -3.95 0.43 5.83
CA PRO A 422 -5.10 -0.37 6.19
C PRO A 422 -5.52 -0.08 7.65
N PRO A 423 -6.80 -0.29 8.02
CA PRO A 423 -7.22 -0.14 9.40
C PRO A 423 -6.46 -1.12 10.31
N ALA A 424 -6.19 -0.72 11.55
CA ALA A 424 -5.47 -1.55 12.52
C ALA A 424 -6.19 -2.89 12.80
N VAL A 425 -7.52 -2.84 12.82
CA VAL A 425 -8.42 -3.99 12.97
C VAL A 425 -9.57 -3.83 11.97
N CYS A 426 -9.94 -4.91 11.28
CA CYS A 426 -11.07 -4.93 10.37
C CYS A 426 -12.40 -4.84 11.14
N PRO A 427 -13.21 -3.79 10.97
CA PRO A 427 -14.51 -3.66 11.64
C PRO A 427 -15.52 -4.76 11.27
N ALA A 428 -15.32 -5.43 10.14
CA ALA A 428 -16.24 -6.47 9.65
C ALA A 428 -15.95 -7.87 10.19
N CYS A 429 -14.70 -8.20 10.55
CA CYS A 429 -14.34 -9.55 10.99
C CYS A 429 -13.27 -9.62 12.08
N GLY A 430 -12.84 -8.49 12.64
CA GLY A 430 -11.95 -8.43 13.80
C GLY A 430 -10.47 -8.70 13.52
N VAL A 431 -10.06 -9.00 12.28
CA VAL A 431 -8.66 -9.35 11.98
C VAL A 431 -7.73 -8.13 11.94
N GLY A 432 -6.47 -8.34 12.30
CA GLY A 432 -5.43 -7.30 12.28
C GLY A 432 -4.98 -6.84 10.87
N ALA A 433 -4.27 -5.71 10.83
CA ALA A 433 -3.75 -5.05 9.63
C ALA A 433 -2.90 -5.94 8.69
N GLU A 434 -2.27 -7.00 9.20
CA GLU A 434 -1.49 -8.00 8.45
C GLU A 434 -2.35 -8.79 7.44
N ASN A 435 -3.67 -8.83 7.64
CA ASN A 435 -4.61 -9.53 6.78
C ASN A 435 -5.19 -8.64 5.67
N PHE A 436 -4.52 -7.54 5.34
CA PHE A 436 -4.92 -6.59 4.29
C PHE A 436 -3.95 -6.61 3.11
N VAL A 437 -4.50 -6.45 1.91
CA VAL A 437 -3.72 -6.28 0.67
C VAL A 437 -4.17 -5.04 -0.07
N PRO A 438 -3.26 -4.34 -0.78
CA PRO A 438 -3.65 -3.29 -1.70
C PRO A 438 -4.63 -3.83 -2.74
N GLU A 439 -5.71 -3.08 -2.97
CA GLU A 439 -6.66 -3.35 -4.03
C GLU A 439 -6.34 -2.49 -5.26
N GLY A 440 -6.03 -3.16 -6.36
CA GLY A 440 -5.85 -2.51 -7.66
C GLY A 440 -7.15 -1.95 -8.24
N LEU A 441 -7.03 -1.07 -9.22
CA LEU A 441 -8.17 -0.57 -9.99
C LEU A 441 -8.75 -1.70 -10.84
N GLU A 442 -10.06 -1.96 -10.74
CA GLU A 442 -10.75 -2.86 -11.67
C GLU A 442 -11.09 -2.10 -12.96
N ASP A 443 -11.15 -2.83 -14.07
CA ASP A 443 -11.44 -2.30 -15.41
C ASP A 443 -12.77 -1.51 -15.42
N GLU A 444 -12.74 -0.34 -16.06
CA GLU A 444 -13.75 0.71 -15.99
C GLU A 444 -14.87 0.50 -17.03
N PHE A 445 -15.72 -0.51 -16.84
CA PHE A 445 -17.00 -0.53 -17.56
C PHE A 445 -17.86 0.65 -17.08
N GLN A 446 -18.27 1.52 -18.00
CA GLN A 446 -19.22 2.62 -17.73
C GLN A 446 -20.33 2.65 -18.77
N ASN A 447 -21.55 2.89 -18.30
CA ASN A 447 -22.77 2.99 -19.07
C ASN A 447 -23.74 3.95 -18.36
N ASP A 448 -23.59 5.24 -18.63
CA ASP A 448 -24.37 6.28 -17.99
C ASP A 448 -25.78 6.36 -18.59
N THR A 449 -26.78 6.01 -17.78
CA THR A 449 -28.21 6.07 -18.10
C THR A 449 -28.97 6.67 -16.92
N ASN A 450 -30.09 7.34 -17.17
CA ASN A 450 -30.97 7.86 -16.11
C ASN A 450 -31.92 6.77 -15.54
N GLU A 451 -31.56 5.49 -15.64
CA GLU A 451 -32.36 4.37 -15.13
C GLU A 451 -32.55 4.47 -13.61
N GLN A 452 -33.70 3.99 -13.14
CA GLN A 452 -34.05 3.92 -11.72
C GLN A 452 -33.80 2.52 -11.17
N PHE A 453 -32.86 2.41 -10.25
CA PHE A 453 -32.48 1.18 -9.57
C PHE A 453 -33.11 1.16 -8.17
N VAL A 454 -33.89 0.12 -7.91
CA VAL A 454 -34.42 -0.14 -6.55
C VAL A 454 -33.71 -1.35 -5.96
N ILE A 455 -33.24 -1.22 -4.73
CA ILE A 455 -32.57 -2.27 -3.97
C ILE A 455 -33.38 -2.53 -2.70
N ILE A 456 -33.83 -3.77 -2.50
CA ILE A 456 -34.60 -4.16 -1.32
C ILE A 456 -33.66 -4.87 -0.35
N GLY A 457 -33.29 -4.21 0.75
CA GLY A 457 -32.46 -4.75 1.83
C GLY A 457 -31.24 -3.87 2.15
N GLY A 458 -31.13 -3.45 3.41
CA GLY A 458 -30.02 -2.63 3.94
C GLY A 458 -28.79 -3.41 4.43
N GLY A 459 -28.60 -4.64 3.97
CA GLY A 459 -27.38 -5.42 4.27
C GLY A 459 -26.21 -5.10 3.35
N ILE A 460 -25.08 -5.77 3.56
CA ILE A 460 -23.86 -5.58 2.75
C ILE A 460 -24.10 -5.86 1.26
N ALA A 461 -24.91 -6.88 0.92
CA ALA A 461 -25.24 -7.18 -0.47
C ALA A 461 -25.95 -6.00 -1.17
N GLY A 462 -26.89 -5.34 -0.48
CA GLY A 462 -27.58 -4.17 -1.01
C GLY A 462 -26.65 -2.96 -1.18
N LEU A 463 -25.81 -2.70 -0.17
CA LEU A 463 -24.83 -1.61 -0.23
C LEU A 463 -23.78 -1.83 -1.34
N SER A 464 -23.22 -3.04 -1.44
CA SER A 464 -22.24 -3.39 -2.47
C SER A 464 -22.84 -3.33 -3.88
N ALA A 465 -24.14 -3.65 -4.02
CA ALA A 465 -24.84 -3.44 -5.28
C ALA A 465 -24.97 -1.95 -5.63
N ALA A 466 -25.33 -1.10 -4.66
CA ALA A 466 -25.38 0.36 -4.87
C ALA A 466 -24.01 0.93 -5.28
N GLN A 467 -22.93 0.49 -4.61
CA GLN A 467 -21.55 0.84 -4.97
C GLN A 467 -21.21 0.43 -6.41
N ALA A 468 -21.52 -0.82 -6.77
CA ALA A 468 -21.21 -1.35 -8.10
C ALA A 468 -22.02 -0.67 -9.21
N ILE A 469 -23.28 -0.31 -8.95
CA ILE A 469 -24.11 0.48 -9.87
C ILE A 469 -23.49 1.86 -10.06
N ARG A 470 -23.23 2.61 -8.97
CA ARG A 470 -22.71 3.99 -9.10
C ARG A 470 -21.37 4.03 -9.81
N LYS A 471 -20.50 3.05 -9.59
CA LYS A 471 -19.21 2.93 -10.28
C LYS A 471 -19.35 2.81 -11.80
N ARG A 472 -20.45 2.20 -12.28
CA ARG A 472 -20.70 1.91 -13.70
C ARG A 472 -21.68 2.87 -14.35
N ASN A 473 -22.51 3.53 -13.56
CA ASN A 473 -23.51 4.46 -14.04
C ASN A 473 -23.55 5.66 -13.09
N SER A 474 -22.88 6.72 -13.51
CA SER A 474 -22.72 7.97 -12.78
C SER A 474 -24.01 8.80 -12.73
N THR A 475 -25.00 8.53 -13.60
CA THR A 475 -26.25 9.29 -13.72
C THR A 475 -27.50 8.55 -13.21
N ALA A 476 -27.37 7.29 -12.81
CA ALA A 476 -28.47 6.48 -12.27
C ALA A 476 -29.14 7.08 -11.02
N GLY A 477 -30.45 6.88 -10.89
CA GLY A 477 -31.15 7.03 -9.61
C GLY A 477 -31.09 5.72 -8.82
N ILE A 478 -30.56 5.75 -7.59
CA ILE A 478 -30.41 4.54 -6.76
C ILE A 478 -31.21 4.73 -5.47
N THR A 479 -32.20 3.87 -5.24
CA THR A 479 -32.98 3.84 -3.99
C THR A 479 -32.76 2.51 -3.27
N LEU A 480 -32.20 2.57 -2.06
CA LEU A 480 -32.05 1.43 -1.15
C LEU A 480 -33.15 1.49 -0.08
N LEU A 481 -33.94 0.43 0.01
CA LEU A 481 -35.04 0.30 0.97
C LEU A 481 -34.63 -0.66 2.08
N THR A 482 -34.82 -0.28 3.34
CA THR A 482 -34.55 -1.15 4.49
C THR A 482 -35.66 -1.03 5.54
N GLU A 483 -36.06 -2.15 6.12
CA GLU A 483 -37.05 -2.20 7.20
C GLU A 483 -36.46 -1.73 8.55
N GLU A 484 -35.14 -1.85 8.72
CA GLU A 484 -34.45 -1.35 9.91
C GLU A 484 -34.47 0.19 9.93
N ASP A 485 -34.47 0.81 11.11
CA ASP A 485 -34.46 2.26 11.30
C ASP A 485 -33.07 2.90 11.13
N VAL A 486 -32.09 2.09 10.72
CA VAL A 486 -30.69 2.47 10.56
C VAL A 486 -30.16 2.17 9.16
N LYS A 487 -29.11 2.89 8.76
CA LYS A 487 -28.35 2.66 7.51
C LYS A 487 -27.52 1.37 7.59
N PRO A 488 -27.04 0.84 6.45
CA PRO A 488 -26.21 -0.37 6.42
C PRO A 488 -25.02 -0.35 7.40
N TYR A 489 -24.88 -1.42 8.19
CA TYR A 489 -23.87 -1.58 9.23
C TYR A 489 -23.16 -2.94 9.14
N TYR A 490 -22.04 -3.07 9.84
CA TYR A 490 -21.30 -4.33 9.98
C TYR A 490 -22.08 -5.29 10.87
N ARG A 491 -22.97 -6.09 10.27
CA ARG A 491 -23.75 -7.11 10.99
C ARG A 491 -22.89 -8.09 11.82
N PRO A 492 -21.68 -8.49 11.39
CA PRO A 492 -20.80 -9.30 12.25
C PRO A 492 -20.37 -8.59 13.54
N ALA A 493 -20.33 -7.26 13.58
CA ALA A 493 -19.96 -6.49 14.77
C ALA A 493 -21.07 -6.42 15.84
N LEU A 494 -22.23 -7.06 15.62
CA LEU A 494 -23.32 -7.08 16.59
C LEU A 494 -22.98 -7.85 17.87
N SER A 495 -22.06 -8.81 17.81
CA SER A 495 -21.55 -9.50 19.01
C SER A 495 -20.75 -8.52 19.88
N ASP A 496 -19.78 -7.78 19.31
CA ASP A 496 -19.02 -6.74 20.04
C ASP A 496 -19.94 -5.68 20.69
N TYR A 497 -21.06 -5.34 20.03
CA TYR A 497 -22.03 -4.39 20.55
C TYR A 497 -22.67 -4.84 21.88
N LEU A 498 -22.64 -6.15 22.21
CA LEU A 498 -23.23 -6.68 23.44
C LEU A 498 -22.48 -6.21 24.69
N SER A 499 -21.16 -5.98 24.63
CA SER A 499 -20.37 -5.52 25.78
C SER A 499 -20.14 -4.02 25.80
N GLU A 500 -19.91 -3.39 24.65
CA GLU A 500 -19.61 -1.95 24.56
C GLU A 500 -20.47 -1.23 23.52
N ASP A 501 -20.63 0.09 23.66
CA ASP A 501 -21.26 0.90 22.62
C ASP A 501 -20.22 1.18 21.52
N LEU A 502 -20.53 0.84 20.27
CA LEU A 502 -19.64 1.04 19.15
C LEU A 502 -19.75 2.47 18.61
N SER A 503 -18.63 3.07 18.20
CA SER A 503 -18.65 4.34 17.47
C SER A 503 -19.29 4.18 16.10
N ASN A 504 -19.75 5.29 15.51
CA ASN A 504 -20.33 5.27 14.18
C ASN A 504 -19.37 4.70 13.13
N GLU A 505 -18.06 4.99 13.24
CA GLU A 505 -17.05 4.45 12.30
C GLU A 505 -16.85 2.93 12.45
N ARG A 506 -17.12 2.35 13.62
CA ARG A 506 -17.02 0.91 13.85
C ARG A 506 -18.32 0.17 13.53
N LEU A 507 -19.47 0.83 13.66
CA LEU A 507 -20.77 0.23 13.42
C LEU A 507 -21.19 0.32 11.94
N PHE A 508 -21.18 1.51 11.35
CA PHE A 508 -21.70 1.73 9.99
C PHE A 508 -20.66 1.47 8.93
N VAL A 509 -21.08 0.87 7.80
CA VAL A 509 -20.15 0.53 6.70
C VAL A 509 -19.66 1.79 5.98
N MET A 510 -20.57 2.76 5.76
CA MET A 510 -20.26 4.02 5.10
C MET A 510 -20.67 5.20 5.98
N LYS A 511 -19.93 6.31 5.86
CA LYS A 511 -20.31 7.58 6.45
C LYS A 511 -21.48 8.20 5.69
N ASP A 512 -22.27 9.04 6.36
CA ASP A 512 -23.44 9.70 5.75
C ASP A 512 -23.10 10.42 4.45
N GLN A 513 -21.99 11.17 4.44
CA GLN A 513 -21.51 11.92 3.28
C GLN A 513 -21.34 11.06 2.02
N TRP A 514 -20.98 9.78 2.17
CA TRP A 514 -20.78 8.90 1.02
C TRP A 514 -22.09 8.70 0.24
N TYR A 515 -23.23 8.57 0.93
CA TYR A 515 -24.53 8.39 0.28
C TYR A 515 -24.93 9.64 -0.50
N ASP A 516 -24.65 10.83 0.05
CA ASP A 516 -24.92 12.10 -0.60
C ASP A 516 -24.03 12.29 -1.84
N ASP A 517 -22.72 12.05 -1.69
CA ASP A 517 -21.74 12.17 -2.77
C ASP A 517 -22.02 11.18 -3.93
N ASN A 518 -22.60 10.02 -3.61
CA ASN A 518 -22.92 8.98 -4.57
C ASN A 518 -24.40 8.96 -4.97
N GLN A 519 -25.20 9.97 -4.58
CA GLN A 519 -26.62 10.08 -4.90
C GLN A 519 -27.38 8.76 -4.67
N VAL A 520 -27.16 8.13 -3.50
CA VAL A 520 -27.86 6.91 -3.08
C VAL A 520 -28.89 7.29 -2.04
N GLU A 521 -30.17 7.24 -2.41
CA GLU A 521 -31.27 7.47 -1.47
C GLU A 521 -31.46 6.22 -0.60
N VAL A 522 -31.28 6.35 0.72
CA VAL A 522 -31.56 5.26 1.67
C VAL A 522 -32.83 5.57 2.45
N ARG A 523 -33.87 4.75 2.26
CA ARG A 523 -35.13 4.85 3.03
C ARG A 523 -35.16 3.80 4.13
N THR A 524 -35.01 4.24 5.36
CA THR A 524 -35.11 3.42 6.57
C THR A 524 -36.55 3.27 7.03
N SER A 525 -36.81 2.30 7.93
CA SER A 525 -38.14 1.98 8.44
C SER A 525 -39.18 1.74 7.33
N CYS A 526 -38.72 1.22 6.19
CA CYS A 526 -39.48 1.11 4.96
C CYS A 526 -39.57 -0.37 4.54
N SER A 527 -40.59 -1.06 5.05
CA SER A 527 -40.88 -2.45 4.66
C SER A 527 -41.58 -2.52 3.29
N VAL A 528 -41.08 -3.40 2.42
CA VAL A 528 -41.72 -3.74 1.14
C VAL A 528 -42.72 -4.87 1.36
N THR A 529 -43.98 -4.64 1.00
CA THR A 529 -45.09 -5.58 1.20
C THR A 529 -45.54 -6.26 -0.08
N GLY A 530 -45.18 -5.73 -1.25
CA GLY A 530 -45.56 -6.29 -2.53
C GLY A 530 -44.52 -6.00 -3.62
N LEU A 531 -44.47 -6.90 -4.61
CA LEU A 531 -43.61 -6.77 -5.79
C LEU A 531 -44.40 -7.24 -7.01
N ASP A 532 -44.58 -6.34 -7.98
CA ASP A 532 -45.14 -6.63 -9.29
C ASP A 532 -44.03 -6.57 -10.35
N THR A 533 -43.54 -7.73 -10.75
CA THR A 533 -42.43 -7.84 -11.72
C THR A 533 -42.85 -7.51 -13.15
N ALA A 534 -44.15 -7.60 -13.47
CA ALA A 534 -44.68 -7.27 -14.79
C ALA A 534 -44.87 -5.76 -14.95
N ALA A 535 -45.41 -5.10 -13.92
CA ALA A 535 -45.54 -3.64 -13.86
C ALA A 535 -44.25 -2.91 -13.46
N LYS A 536 -43.22 -3.67 -13.06
CA LYS A 536 -41.95 -3.16 -12.49
C LYS A 536 -42.17 -2.18 -11.33
N ARG A 537 -42.92 -2.64 -10.32
CA ARG A 537 -43.33 -1.83 -9.17
C ARG A 537 -43.10 -2.55 -7.84
N VAL A 538 -42.66 -1.83 -6.82
CA VAL A 538 -42.62 -2.28 -5.42
C VAL A 538 -43.65 -1.52 -4.59
N ASP A 539 -44.37 -2.23 -3.72
CA ASP A 539 -45.40 -1.68 -2.85
C ASP A 539 -44.87 -1.61 -1.41
N LEU A 540 -45.04 -0.47 -0.75
CA LEU A 540 -44.51 -0.19 0.58
C LEU A 540 -45.61 -0.28 1.65
N ALA A 541 -45.25 -0.65 2.88
CA ALA A 541 -46.19 -0.78 3.99
C ALA A 541 -46.99 0.51 4.31
N GLY A 542 -46.46 1.68 3.94
CA GLY A 542 -47.15 2.98 4.09
C GLY A 542 -48.26 3.25 3.06
N GLY A 543 -48.47 2.37 2.09
CA GLY A 543 -49.45 2.53 1.00
C GLY A 543 -48.89 3.18 -0.27
N ASP A 544 -47.65 3.68 -0.22
CA ASP A 544 -46.93 4.20 -1.38
C ASP A 544 -46.36 3.07 -2.25
N SER A 545 -46.03 3.39 -3.51
CA SER A 545 -45.39 2.46 -4.44
C SER A 545 -44.26 3.14 -5.22
N LEU A 546 -43.21 2.38 -5.58
CA LEU A 546 -42.10 2.85 -6.40
C LEU A 546 -41.98 2.03 -7.69
N ASN A 547 -41.77 2.71 -8.81
CA ASN A 547 -41.43 2.06 -10.07
C ASN A 547 -39.91 1.90 -10.18
N TYR A 548 -39.47 0.91 -10.93
CA TYR A 548 -38.05 0.66 -11.18
C TYR A 548 -37.79 0.26 -12.64
N ASP A 549 -36.57 0.51 -13.13
CA ASP A 549 -36.07 -0.06 -14.38
C ASP A 549 -35.37 -1.40 -14.12
N LYS A 550 -34.60 -1.45 -13.02
CA LYS A 550 -33.89 -2.62 -12.49
C LYS A 550 -34.16 -2.78 -10.99
N LEU A 551 -34.29 -4.02 -10.55
CA LEU A 551 -34.55 -4.38 -9.15
C LEU A 551 -33.50 -5.36 -8.64
N ILE A 552 -32.95 -5.12 -7.45
CA ILE A 552 -32.09 -6.07 -6.74
C ILE A 552 -32.76 -6.45 -5.42
N ILE A 553 -33.03 -7.75 -5.23
CA ILE A 553 -33.59 -8.31 -4.00
C ILE A 553 -32.42 -8.80 -3.13
N ALA A 554 -32.15 -8.06 -2.06
CA ALA A 554 -31.09 -8.31 -1.07
C ALA A 554 -31.67 -8.40 0.36
N THR A 555 -32.87 -8.99 0.49
CA THR A 555 -33.65 -9.09 1.75
C THR A 555 -32.98 -9.94 2.84
N GLY A 556 -31.86 -10.59 2.52
CA GLY A 556 -31.05 -11.35 3.46
C GLY A 556 -31.79 -12.56 4.05
N ALA A 557 -31.54 -12.80 5.33
CA ALA A 557 -32.07 -13.94 6.07
C ALA A 557 -32.39 -13.56 7.51
N SER A 558 -33.41 -14.18 8.08
CA SER A 558 -33.83 -14.03 9.48
C SER A 558 -33.25 -15.17 10.33
N SER A 559 -33.18 -15.00 11.66
CA SER A 559 -32.81 -16.08 12.57
C SER A 559 -33.74 -17.29 12.41
N ASN A 560 -33.17 -18.48 12.34
CA ASN A 560 -33.94 -19.72 12.28
C ASN A 560 -34.44 -20.06 13.69
N ILE A 561 -35.71 -19.76 13.98
CA ILE A 561 -36.34 -20.09 15.26
C ILE A 561 -36.77 -21.57 15.25
N PRO A 562 -36.22 -22.42 16.14
CA PRO A 562 -36.55 -23.84 16.17
C PRO A 562 -38.00 -24.06 16.66
N PRO A 563 -38.69 -25.10 16.20
CA PRO A 563 -40.09 -25.36 16.56
C PRO A 563 -40.22 -26.01 17.95
N ILE A 564 -39.76 -25.31 18.99
CA ILE A 564 -39.86 -25.72 20.40
C ILE A 564 -40.87 -24.85 21.16
N SER A 565 -41.50 -25.39 22.20
CA SER A 565 -42.46 -24.64 23.01
C SER A 565 -41.77 -23.55 23.83
N GLY A 566 -42.36 -22.35 23.90
CA GLY A 566 -41.89 -21.25 24.75
C GLY A 566 -40.89 -20.28 24.13
N VAL A 567 -40.71 -20.29 22.80
CA VAL A 567 -39.81 -19.36 22.08
C VAL A 567 -40.28 -17.90 22.13
N GLU A 568 -41.54 -17.68 22.40
CA GLU A 568 -42.21 -16.38 22.53
C GLU A 568 -42.14 -15.76 23.93
N LYS A 569 -41.57 -16.47 24.92
CA LYS A 569 -41.53 -16.04 26.32
C LYS A 569 -40.58 -14.86 26.52
N GLU A 570 -40.88 -14.03 27.52
CA GLU A 570 -39.95 -12.99 27.98
C GLU A 570 -38.63 -13.66 28.41
N GLY A 571 -37.49 -13.09 28.00
CA GLY A 571 -36.16 -13.65 28.28
C GLY A 571 -35.62 -14.54 27.16
N VAL A 572 -36.37 -14.79 26.10
CA VAL A 572 -35.91 -15.49 24.89
C VAL A 572 -35.55 -14.48 23.80
N TYR A 573 -34.36 -14.61 23.24
CA TYR A 573 -33.81 -13.70 22.23
C TYR A 573 -33.22 -14.48 21.06
N ALA A 574 -33.15 -13.82 19.91
CA ALA A 574 -32.28 -14.20 18.81
C ALA A 574 -31.39 -12.98 18.48
N LEU A 575 -30.26 -13.18 17.82
CA LEU A 575 -29.37 -12.09 17.43
C LEU A 575 -29.23 -12.06 15.90
N ARG A 576 -29.85 -11.07 15.25
CA ARG A 576 -29.66 -10.86 13.82
C ARG A 576 -29.58 -9.39 13.44
N SER A 577 -30.43 -8.56 14.02
CA SER A 577 -30.54 -7.12 13.78
C SER A 577 -29.88 -6.29 14.89
N LEU A 578 -29.69 -4.98 14.64
CA LEU A 578 -29.22 -4.06 15.68
C LEU A 578 -30.25 -3.93 16.82
N ALA A 579 -31.55 -3.95 16.48
CA ALA A 579 -32.62 -3.96 17.47
C ALA A 579 -32.53 -5.19 18.39
N ASP A 580 -32.22 -6.36 17.84
CA ASP A 580 -31.97 -7.57 18.63
C ASP A 580 -30.77 -7.40 19.58
N ALA A 581 -29.66 -6.85 19.07
CA ALA A 581 -28.46 -6.62 19.88
C ALA A 581 -28.72 -5.64 21.03
N VAL A 582 -29.46 -4.56 20.78
CA VAL A 582 -29.88 -3.59 21.81
C VAL A 582 -30.76 -4.27 22.87
N ALA A 583 -31.75 -5.06 22.44
CA ALA A 583 -32.64 -5.79 23.36
C ALA A 583 -31.88 -6.82 24.20
N LEU A 584 -30.98 -7.59 23.57
CA LEU A 584 -30.17 -8.61 24.23
C LEU A 584 -29.17 -7.98 25.22
N LYS A 585 -28.49 -6.89 24.84
CA LYS A 585 -27.60 -6.12 25.73
C LYS A 585 -28.33 -5.63 26.99
N ALA A 586 -29.55 -5.13 26.83
CA ALA A 586 -30.37 -4.71 27.97
C ALA A 586 -30.77 -5.88 28.88
N ALA A 587 -30.98 -7.07 28.31
CA ALA A 587 -31.32 -8.29 29.05
C ALA A 587 -30.11 -8.86 29.81
N ILE A 588 -28.92 -8.89 29.18
CA ILE A 588 -27.67 -9.36 29.77
C ILE A 588 -27.39 -8.64 31.10
N LYS A 589 -27.62 -7.31 31.16
CA LYS A 589 -27.43 -6.52 32.40
C LYS A 589 -28.30 -6.95 33.58
N LYS A 590 -29.40 -7.66 33.34
CA LYS A 590 -30.38 -8.06 34.36
C LYS A 590 -30.35 -9.55 34.68
N ALA A 591 -29.81 -10.35 33.76
CA ALA A 591 -29.77 -11.80 33.87
C ALA A 591 -28.61 -12.28 34.75
N ARG A 592 -28.74 -13.50 35.28
CA ARG A 592 -27.66 -14.19 36.00
C ARG A 592 -27.23 -15.48 35.32
N GLN A 593 -28.16 -16.16 34.66
CA GLN A 593 -27.94 -17.48 34.06
C GLN A 593 -28.46 -17.49 32.63
N ALA A 594 -27.54 -17.59 31.67
CA ALA A 594 -27.86 -17.64 30.26
C ALA A 594 -27.75 -19.06 29.70
N VAL A 595 -28.66 -19.40 28.80
CA VAL A 595 -28.51 -20.58 27.94
C VAL A 595 -28.44 -20.14 26.49
N VAL A 596 -27.44 -20.63 25.76
CA VAL A 596 -27.30 -20.43 24.31
C VAL A 596 -27.58 -21.74 23.60
N ILE A 597 -28.59 -21.77 22.74
CA ILE A 597 -28.96 -22.93 21.93
C ILE A 597 -28.27 -22.80 20.57
N GLY A 598 -27.28 -23.66 20.32
CA GLY A 598 -26.44 -23.68 19.12
C GLY A 598 -25.00 -23.22 19.40
N GLY A 599 -24.03 -24.06 19.03
CA GLY A 599 -22.58 -23.87 19.17
C GLY A 599 -21.91 -23.45 17.86
N GLY A 600 -22.55 -22.55 17.11
CA GLY A 600 -21.98 -21.90 15.91
C GLY A 600 -21.30 -20.56 16.25
N VAL A 601 -20.57 -19.99 15.29
CA VAL A 601 -19.72 -18.78 15.45
C VAL A 601 -20.40 -17.67 16.24
N LEU A 602 -21.52 -17.13 15.74
CA LEU A 602 -22.24 -16.02 16.38
C LEU A 602 -22.69 -16.33 17.81
N GLY A 603 -23.15 -17.57 18.04
CA GLY A 603 -23.53 -18.02 19.37
C GLY A 603 -22.34 -18.05 20.32
N LEU A 604 -21.18 -18.51 19.85
CA LEU A 604 -19.95 -18.57 20.66
C LEU A 604 -19.35 -17.19 20.95
N GLU A 605 -19.45 -16.24 20.01
CA GLU A 605 -19.11 -14.83 20.26
C GLU A 605 -20.03 -14.24 21.33
N ALA A 606 -21.35 -14.43 21.21
CA ALA A 606 -22.29 -13.95 22.22
C ALA A 606 -22.05 -14.60 23.61
N VAL A 607 -21.69 -15.88 23.64
CA VAL A 607 -21.28 -16.58 24.88
C VAL A 607 -20.08 -15.89 25.52
N TRP A 608 -19.07 -15.52 24.73
CA TRP A 608 -17.89 -14.82 25.24
C TRP A 608 -18.25 -13.48 25.89
N GLU A 609 -19.09 -12.69 25.23
CA GLU A 609 -19.56 -11.39 25.76
C GLU A 609 -20.43 -11.53 27.02
N MET A 610 -21.26 -12.59 27.09
CA MET A 610 -22.07 -12.88 28.28
C MET A 610 -21.21 -13.26 29.49
N ILE A 611 -20.15 -14.05 29.30
CA ILE A 611 -19.20 -14.40 30.38
C ILE A 611 -18.42 -13.17 30.83
N ALA A 612 -17.95 -12.35 29.87
CA ALA A 612 -17.28 -11.09 30.18
C ALA A 612 -18.17 -10.14 31.00
N SER A 613 -19.49 -10.23 30.80
CA SER A 613 -20.51 -9.50 31.57
C SER A 613 -20.88 -10.17 32.92
N GLY A 614 -20.28 -11.32 33.26
CA GLY A 614 -20.43 -11.99 34.55
C GLY A 614 -21.57 -13.01 34.65
N LEU A 615 -22.17 -13.43 33.53
CA LEU A 615 -23.25 -14.42 33.53
C LEU A 615 -22.71 -15.85 33.62
N GLU A 616 -23.46 -16.74 34.28
CA GLU A 616 -23.24 -18.18 34.14
C GLU A 616 -23.84 -18.66 32.83
N VAL A 617 -23.01 -19.11 31.89
CA VAL A 617 -23.49 -19.49 30.55
C VAL A 617 -23.43 -21.01 30.34
N THR A 618 -24.53 -21.58 29.84
CA THR A 618 -24.59 -22.96 29.36
C THR A 618 -24.87 -22.98 27.86
N VAL A 619 -24.05 -23.69 27.07
CA VAL A 619 -24.28 -23.89 25.65
C VAL A 619 -24.88 -25.28 25.43
N ILE A 620 -26.01 -25.34 24.72
CA ILE A 620 -26.66 -26.58 24.30
C ILE A 620 -26.43 -26.72 22.80
N GLU A 621 -25.80 -27.81 22.37
CA GLU A 621 -25.54 -28.11 20.96
C GLU A 621 -26.07 -29.50 20.62
N HIS A 622 -26.84 -29.57 19.53
CA HIS A 622 -27.40 -30.82 19.02
C HIS A 622 -26.31 -31.80 18.56
N ASN A 623 -25.25 -31.28 17.94
CA ASN A 623 -24.10 -32.06 17.51
C ASN A 623 -23.22 -32.47 18.70
N ASN A 624 -22.44 -33.54 18.51
CA ASN A 624 -21.47 -34.00 19.52
C ASN A 624 -20.23 -33.09 19.65
N ARG A 625 -20.16 -32.00 18.89
CA ARG A 625 -19.05 -31.04 18.87
C ARG A 625 -19.55 -29.66 18.42
N ILE A 626 -18.83 -28.61 18.82
CA ILE A 626 -19.10 -27.22 18.40
C ILE A 626 -18.47 -26.91 17.03
N MET A 627 -19.04 -25.94 16.31
CA MET A 627 -18.62 -25.52 14.97
C MET A 627 -18.32 -26.68 14.00
N PRO A 628 -19.20 -27.69 13.86
CA PRO A 628 -18.88 -28.92 13.15
C PRO A 628 -18.61 -28.73 11.64
N ARG A 629 -19.00 -27.59 11.06
CA ARG A 629 -18.71 -27.24 9.66
C ARG A 629 -17.32 -26.61 9.50
N GLN A 630 -16.89 -25.81 10.46
CA GLN A 630 -15.64 -25.04 10.40
C GLN A 630 -14.47 -25.70 11.12
N LEU A 631 -14.71 -26.63 12.04
CA LEU A 631 -13.66 -27.30 12.80
C LEU A 631 -13.76 -28.81 12.65
N ASP A 632 -12.60 -29.46 12.51
CA ASP A 632 -12.49 -30.90 12.70
C ASP A 632 -12.66 -31.26 14.18
N GLU A 633 -12.71 -32.55 14.48
CA GLU A 633 -12.99 -33.03 15.84
C GLU A 633 -11.94 -32.56 16.85
N SER A 634 -10.66 -32.64 16.47
CA SER A 634 -9.56 -32.25 17.35
C SER A 634 -9.49 -30.73 17.60
N SER A 635 -9.73 -29.90 16.58
CA SER A 635 -9.78 -28.45 16.74
C SER A 635 -11.01 -28.01 17.52
N SER A 636 -12.16 -28.65 17.30
CA SER A 636 -13.38 -28.40 18.08
C SER A 636 -13.16 -28.71 19.55
N LEU A 637 -12.51 -29.83 19.88
CA LEU A 637 -12.17 -30.18 21.27
C LEU A 637 -11.25 -29.14 21.93
N ARG A 638 -10.30 -28.57 21.18
CA ARG A 638 -9.44 -27.48 21.70
C ARG A 638 -10.26 -26.26 22.08
N LEU A 639 -11.20 -25.83 21.22
CA LEU A 639 -12.10 -24.73 21.54
C LEU A 639 -13.01 -25.06 22.73
N GLN A 640 -13.53 -26.29 22.82
CA GLN A 640 -14.31 -26.74 23.99
C GLN A 640 -13.49 -26.61 25.29
N ASN A 641 -12.22 -27.01 25.28
CA ASN A 641 -11.35 -26.87 26.45
C ASN A 641 -11.11 -25.40 26.85
N LEU A 642 -10.97 -24.50 25.87
CA LEU A 642 -10.89 -23.05 26.13
C LEU A 642 -12.17 -22.53 26.78
N MET A 643 -13.34 -22.94 26.27
CA MET A 643 -14.64 -22.56 26.83
C MET A 643 -14.82 -23.06 28.27
N LEU A 644 -14.48 -24.33 28.53
CA LEU A 644 -14.55 -24.91 29.88
C LEU A 644 -13.61 -24.19 30.86
N ALA A 645 -12.41 -23.82 30.41
CA ALA A 645 -11.45 -23.05 31.21
C ALA A 645 -11.96 -21.64 31.57
N LYS A 646 -12.86 -21.08 30.76
CA LYS A 646 -13.56 -19.81 31.02
C LYS A 646 -14.86 -19.97 31.82
N GLY A 647 -15.19 -21.20 32.26
CA GLY A 647 -16.35 -21.47 33.10
C GLY A 647 -17.66 -21.73 32.34
N VAL A 648 -17.61 -21.90 31.02
CA VAL A 648 -18.78 -22.27 30.22
C VAL A 648 -19.19 -23.70 30.52
N LYS A 649 -20.49 -23.95 30.69
CA LYS A 649 -21.04 -25.31 30.74
C LYS A 649 -21.41 -25.75 29.32
N LEU A 650 -20.93 -26.90 28.87
CA LEU A 650 -21.21 -27.45 27.54
C LEU A 650 -22.09 -28.69 27.65
N LEU A 651 -23.22 -28.68 26.92
CA LEU A 651 -24.15 -29.80 26.79
C LEU A 651 -24.26 -30.18 25.31
N LEU A 652 -23.35 -31.05 24.87
CA LEU A 652 -23.24 -31.53 23.49
C LEU A 652 -24.06 -32.80 23.25
N GLY A 653 -24.53 -33.02 22.02
CA GLY A 653 -25.37 -34.16 21.69
C GLY A 653 -26.74 -34.11 22.37
N LYS A 654 -27.23 -32.90 22.70
CA LYS A 654 -28.47 -32.68 23.46
C LYS A 654 -29.50 -31.91 22.65
N ASP A 655 -30.73 -32.41 22.69
CA ASP A 655 -31.89 -31.77 22.07
C ASP A 655 -32.71 -30.99 23.09
N THR A 656 -33.14 -29.79 22.71
CA THR A 656 -34.06 -28.98 23.50
C THR A 656 -35.50 -29.39 23.22
N GLU A 657 -36.27 -29.70 24.26
CA GLU A 657 -37.70 -30.04 24.18
C GLU A 657 -38.58 -28.80 24.38
N GLU A 658 -38.31 -28.00 25.41
CA GLU A 658 -39.14 -26.87 25.82
C GLU A 658 -38.33 -25.80 26.56
N ILE A 659 -38.67 -24.52 26.34
CA ILE A 659 -38.26 -23.41 27.22
C ILE A 659 -39.30 -23.30 28.33
N THR A 660 -38.91 -23.62 29.57
CA THR A 660 -39.78 -23.66 30.75
C THR A 660 -40.12 -22.27 31.29
N GLY A 661 -41.19 -22.18 32.08
CA GLY A 661 -41.73 -20.94 32.64
C GLY A 661 -43.13 -20.64 32.10
N ASP A 662 -43.87 -19.74 32.72
CA ASP A 662 -45.22 -19.34 32.27
C ASP A 662 -45.11 -18.24 31.21
N THR A 663 -44.96 -16.98 31.64
CA THR A 663 -44.77 -15.82 30.74
C THR A 663 -43.30 -15.48 30.49
N LYS A 664 -42.41 -15.83 31.42
CA LYS A 664 -40.96 -15.57 31.37
C LYS A 664 -40.19 -16.87 31.44
N ALA A 665 -39.10 -16.97 30.68
CA ALA A 665 -38.20 -18.13 30.71
C ALA A 665 -37.59 -18.32 32.11
N THR A 666 -37.65 -19.55 32.60
CA THR A 666 -37.01 -19.97 33.87
C THR A 666 -35.96 -21.07 33.69
N GLY A 667 -35.84 -21.61 32.47
CA GLY A 667 -34.90 -22.67 32.14
C GLY A 667 -35.27 -23.42 30.88
N ILE A 668 -34.49 -24.43 30.53
CA ILE A 668 -34.66 -25.27 29.35
C ILE A 668 -34.80 -26.72 29.78
N LYS A 669 -35.84 -27.41 29.28
CA LYS A 669 -36.02 -28.85 29.41
C LYS A 669 -35.43 -29.54 28.17
N LEU A 670 -34.52 -30.48 28.41
CA LEU A 670 -33.93 -31.34 27.38
C LEU A 670 -34.76 -32.60 27.18
N THR A 671 -34.61 -33.24 26.02
CA THR A 671 -35.34 -34.47 25.66
C THR A 671 -35.04 -35.68 26.56
N ASP A 672 -33.91 -35.67 27.27
CA ASP A 672 -33.55 -36.68 28.27
C ASP A 672 -34.12 -36.40 29.67
N GLY A 673 -34.92 -35.34 29.81
CA GLY A 673 -35.56 -34.92 31.05
C GLY A 673 -34.71 -34.00 31.93
N GLN A 674 -33.46 -33.71 31.57
CA GLN A 674 -32.64 -32.73 32.29
C GLN A 674 -33.25 -31.32 32.17
N ILE A 675 -33.26 -30.56 33.27
CA ILE A 675 -33.68 -29.15 33.30
C ILE A 675 -32.48 -28.27 33.63
N VAL A 676 -32.22 -27.28 32.78
CA VAL A 676 -31.15 -26.29 32.92
C VAL A 676 -31.78 -24.95 33.28
N ALA A 677 -31.51 -24.41 34.47
CA ALA A 677 -32.04 -23.10 34.87
C ALA A 677 -31.46 -21.97 34.01
N ALA A 678 -32.31 -21.02 33.60
CA ALA A 678 -31.92 -19.88 32.78
C ALA A 678 -32.95 -18.75 32.89
N ASP A 679 -32.50 -17.52 33.07
CA ASP A 679 -33.34 -16.32 33.01
C ASP A 679 -33.11 -15.49 31.73
N LEU A 680 -32.17 -15.96 30.89
CA LEU A 680 -31.93 -15.49 29.52
C LEU A 680 -31.67 -16.70 28.60
N VAL A 681 -32.34 -16.75 27.46
CA VAL A 681 -32.13 -17.77 26.42
C VAL A 681 -31.79 -17.09 25.10
N LEU A 682 -30.67 -17.46 24.48
CA LEU A 682 -30.30 -17.02 23.14
C LEU A 682 -30.43 -18.17 22.15
N LEU A 683 -31.24 -17.96 21.10
CA LEU A 683 -31.41 -18.87 19.99
C LEU A 683 -30.38 -18.55 18.90
N SER A 684 -29.40 -19.45 18.71
CA SER A 684 -28.34 -19.35 17.70
C SER A 684 -28.34 -20.59 16.78
N THR A 685 -29.52 -20.94 16.26
CA THR A 685 -29.81 -22.17 15.50
C THR A 685 -29.76 -21.99 13.98
N GLY A 686 -28.95 -21.05 13.49
CA GLY A 686 -28.77 -20.74 12.07
C GLY A 686 -29.72 -19.66 11.55
N VAL A 687 -29.79 -19.51 10.22
CA VAL A 687 -30.59 -18.48 9.54
C VAL A 687 -31.50 -19.09 8.46
N LYS A 688 -32.58 -18.40 8.13
CA LYS A 688 -33.55 -18.76 7.09
C LYS A 688 -33.68 -17.60 6.07
N PRO A 689 -33.43 -17.85 4.77
CA PRO A 689 -33.58 -16.85 3.71
C PRO A 689 -34.96 -16.18 3.68
N ASN A 690 -35.00 -14.86 3.48
CA ASN A 690 -36.22 -14.06 3.42
C ASN A 690 -36.83 -14.05 2.01
N THR A 691 -37.36 -15.20 1.57
CA THR A 691 -37.82 -15.43 0.18
C THR A 691 -39.30 -15.13 -0.08
N LYS A 692 -40.08 -14.81 0.97
CA LYS A 692 -41.54 -14.66 0.87
C LYS A 692 -41.97 -13.68 -0.22
N LEU A 693 -41.39 -12.48 -0.24
CA LEU A 693 -41.69 -11.43 -1.22
C LEU A 693 -41.47 -11.91 -2.66
N ALA A 694 -40.37 -12.62 -2.91
CA ALA A 694 -40.03 -13.16 -4.22
C ALA A 694 -40.97 -14.29 -4.66
N ALA A 695 -41.34 -15.18 -3.72
CA ALA A 695 -42.26 -16.26 -3.99
C ALA A 695 -43.67 -15.74 -4.34
N GLU A 696 -44.17 -14.76 -3.57
CA GLU A 696 -45.47 -14.12 -3.83
C GLU A 696 -45.47 -13.33 -5.16
N ALA A 697 -44.32 -12.79 -5.57
CA ALA A 697 -44.13 -12.13 -6.86
C ALA A 697 -43.93 -13.09 -8.06
N GLY A 698 -44.00 -14.41 -7.84
CA GLY A 698 -43.87 -15.43 -8.87
C GLY A 698 -42.44 -15.72 -9.33
N LEU A 699 -41.43 -15.31 -8.58
CA LEU A 699 -40.03 -15.67 -8.87
C LEU A 699 -39.74 -17.13 -8.53
N LYS A 700 -38.77 -17.74 -9.21
CA LYS A 700 -38.32 -19.10 -8.89
C LYS A 700 -37.61 -19.12 -7.54
N VAL A 701 -38.20 -19.84 -6.57
CA VAL A 701 -37.66 -20.01 -5.21
C VAL A 701 -37.55 -21.49 -4.89
N GLU A 702 -36.41 -21.88 -4.33
CA GLU A 702 -36.17 -23.20 -3.74
C GLU A 702 -35.80 -23.02 -2.26
N ARG A 703 -34.53 -23.18 -1.88
CA ARG A 703 -34.05 -22.80 -0.53
C ARG A 703 -33.80 -21.29 -0.44
N GLY A 704 -33.39 -20.68 -1.55
CA GLY A 704 -33.29 -19.24 -1.77
C GLY A 704 -33.95 -18.83 -3.09
N ILE A 705 -33.84 -17.55 -3.46
CA ILE A 705 -34.20 -17.07 -4.80
C ILE A 705 -33.19 -17.63 -5.80
N VAL A 706 -33.64 -18.43 -6.76
CA VAL A 706 -32.75 -19.07 -7.73
C VAL A 706 -32.26 -18.03 -8.73
N VAL A 707 -30.94 -17.90 -8.85
CA VAL A 707 -30.28 -17.00 -9.79
C VAL A 707 -29.23 -17.72 -10.65
N ASP A 708 -28.90 -17.14 -11.79
CA ASP A 708 -27.83 -17.64 -12.66
C ASP A 708 -26.43 -17.13 -12.23
N SER A 709 -25.38 -17.47 -13.00
CA SER A 709 -24.01 -17.02 -12.74
C SER A 709 -23.83 -15.50 -12.80
N GLN A 710 -24.78 -14.76 -13.39
CA GLN A 710 -24.79 -13.30 -13.43
C GLN A 710 -25.73 -12.70 -12.36
N LEU A 711 -26.23 -13.53 -11.45
CA LEU A 711 -27.13 -13.18 -10.36
C LEU A 711 -28.49 -12.64 -10.82
N ARG A 712 -28.92 -12.98 -12.04
CA ARG A 712 -30.25 -12.67 -12.55
C ARG A 712 -31.28 -13.65 -11.99
N ALA A 713 -32.41 -13.14 -11.52
CA ALA A 713 -33.56 -13.93 -11.12
C ALA A 713 -34.42 -14.31 -12.34
N SER A 714 -35.48 -15.09 -12.12
CA SER A 714 -36.35 -15.59 -13.21
C SER A 714 -37.16 -14.51 -13.94
N ALA A 715 -37.24 -13.28 -13.42
CA ALA A 715 -37.91 -12.16 -14.08
C ALA A 715 -36.90 -11.18 -14.70
N SER A 716 -37.25 -10.64 -15.86
CA SER A 716 -36.39 -9.70 -16.59
C SER A 716 -36.13 -8.42 -15.79
N GLY A 717 -34.87 -8.02 -15.70
CA GLY A 717 -34.44 -6.84 -14.95
C GLY A 717 -34.47 -7.01 -13.42
N VAL A 718 -34.68 -8.22 -12.92
CA VAL A 718 -34.65 -8.54 -11.49
C VAL A 718 -33.43 -9.40 -11.17
N TYR A 719 -32.73 -9.03 -10.12
CA TYR A 719 -31.53 -9.68 -9.60
C TYR A 719 -31.74 -10.04 -8.13
N ALA A 720 -30.99 -11.00 -7.61
CA ALA A 720 -30.96 -11.29 -6.17
C ALA A 720 -29.54 -11.54 -5.69
N ALA A 721 -29.22 -11.06 -4.49
CA ALA A 721 -27.88 -11.13 -3.93
C ALA A 721 -27.88 -11.31 -2.41
N GLY A 722 -26.79 -11.89 -1.89
CA GLY A 722 -26.60 -12.15 -0.47
C GLY A 722 -27.33 -13.38 0.05
N ASP A 723 -27.56 -13.44 1.36
CA ASP A 723 -28.10 -14.62 2.04
C ASP A 723 -29.48 -15.11 1.52
N VAL A 724 -30.19 -14.29 0.73
CA VAL A 724 -31.46 -14.67 0.09
C VAL A 724 -31.26 -15.43 -1.24
N ALA A 725 -30.12 -15.26 -1.90
CA ALA A 725 -29.86 -15.76 -3.25
C ALA A 725 -29.26 -17.16 -3.23
N GLN A 726 -29.74 -18.01 -4.14
CA GLN A 726 -29.25 -19.36 -4.38
C GLN A 726 -28.62 -19.43 -5.78
N VAL A 727 -27.32 -19.70 -5.84
CA VAL A 727 -26.57 -19.92 -7.09
C VAL A 727 -26.36 -21.43 -7.24
N GLU A 728 -26.82 -21.99 -8.35
CA GLU A 728 -26.87 -23.44 -8.55
C GLU A 728 -27.60 -24.13 -7.37
N ASP A 729 -26.96 -25.08 -6.69
CA ASP A 729 -27.45 -25.77 -5.50
C ASP A 729 -26.89 -25.19 -4.19
N ARG A 730 -26.18 -24.05 -4.25
CA ARG A 730 -25.45 -23.47 -3.12
C ARG A 730 -26.19 -22.26 -2.54
N LEU A 731 -26.25 -22.23 -1.22
CA LEU A 731 -26.83 -21.15 -0.43
C LEU A 731 -25.88 -20.92 0.75
N ILE A 732 -25.16 -19.80 0.73
CA ILE A 732 -24.06 -19.54 1.66
C ILE A 732 -24.29 -18.20 2.34
N GLY A 733 -24.59 -18.25 3.64
CA GLY A 733 -24.84 -17.07 4.46
C GLY A 733 -23.56 -16.55 5.12
N LEU A 734 -22.68 -15.92 4.34
CA LEU A 734 -21.43 -15.31 4.84
C LEU A 734 -21.26 -13.90 4.28
N TRP A 735 -20.65 -13.02 5.08
CA TRP A 735 -20.35 -11.64 4.69
C TRP A 735 -19.59 -11.51 3.36
N PRO A 736 -18.43 -12.17 3.16
CA PRO A 736 -17.68 -12.05 1.89
C PRO A 736 -18.48 -12.50 0.68
N VAL A 737 -19.30 -13.54 0.83
CA VAL A 737 -20.19 -14.04 -0.23
C VAL A 737 -21.27 -13.00 -0.55
N SER A 738 -21.92 -12.44 0.48
CA SER A 738 -22.94 -11.41 0.30
C SER A 738 -22.40 -10.14 -0.35
N LEU A 739 -21.19 -9.71 0.04
CA LEU A 739 -20.50 -8.57 -0.55
C LEU A 739 -20.23 -8.79 -2.05
N GLU A 740 -19.61 -9.91 -2.41
CA GLU A 740 -19.28 -10.23 -3.80
C GLU A 740 -20.54 -10.41 -4.65
N MET A 741 -21.57 -11.08 -4.11
CA MET A 741 -22.86 -11.19 -4.79
C MET A 741 -23.49 -9.81 -5.05
N GLY A 742 -23.47 -8.92 -4.06
CA GLY A 742 -23.97 -7.56 -4.21
C GLY A 742 -23.26 -6.82 -5.35
N LYS A 743 -21.93 -6.89 -5.36
CA LYS A 743 -21.09 -6.27 -6.39
C LYS A 743 -21.41 -6.79 -7.79
N VAL A 744 -21.49 -8.11 -7.98
CA VAL A 744 -21.80 -8.72 -9.29
C VAL A 744 -23.23 -8.40 -9.74
N ALA A 745 -24.20 -8.48 -8.82
CA ALA A 745 -25.60 -8.16 -9.14
C ALA A 745 -25.77 -6.69 -9.54
N GLY A 746 -25.16 -5.77 -8.79
CA GLY A 746 -25.18 -4.34 -9.12
C GLY A 746 -24.48 -4.04 -10.46
N ALA A 747 -23.34 -4.69 -10.72
CA ALA A 747 -22.62 -4.57 -11.98
C ALA A 747 -23.46 -4.98 -13.19
N ASN A 748 -24.04 -6.18 -13.12
CA ASN A 748 -24.86 -6.73 -14.20
C ASN A 748 -26.21 -6.00 -14.34
N ALA A 749 -26.75 -5.44 -13.25
CA ALA A 749 -27.91 -4.57 -13.32
C ALA A 749 -27.63 -3.29 -14.13
N ALA A 750 -26.43 -2.72 -13.99
CA ALA A 750 -25.97 -1.53 -14.71
C ALA A 750 -25.51 -1.81 -16.16
N GLY A 751 -25.54 -3.06 -16.60
CA GLY A 751 -25.24 -3.46 -17.99
C GLY A 751 -23.85 -4.06 -18.21
N ASP A 752 -23.06 -4.25 -17.16
CA ASP A 752 -21.79 -4.99 -17.24
C ASP A 752 -22.04 -6.49 -17.49
N TRP A 753 -20.98 -7.23 -17.79
CA TRP A 753 -21.00 -8.67 -17.98
C TRP A 753 -20.00 -9.36 -17.06
N LEU A 754 -20.41 -9.56 -15.80
CA LEU A 754 -19.63 -10.27 -14.79
C LEU A 754 -20.30 -11.59 -14.40
N GLU A 755 -19.48 -12.63 -14.24
CA GLU A 755 -19.91 -13.88 -13.62
C GLU A 755 -19.47 -13.91 -12.16
N TYR A 756 -20.40 -14.30 -11.29
CA TYR A 756 -20.13 -14.53 -9.87
C TYR A 756 -19.16 -15.68 -9.70
N LYS A 757 -18.02 -15.36 -9.07
CA LYS A 757 -17.04 -16.34 -8.62
C LYS A 757 -17.11 -16.38 -7.11
N GLU A 758 -17.36 -17.57 -6.57
CA GLU A 758 -17.42 -17.74 -5.13
C GLU A 758 -16.07 -17.34 -4.50
N PRO A 759 -16.08 -16.43 -3.50
CA PRO A 759 -14.87 -16.09 -2.79
C PRO A 759 -14.39 -17.29 -1.97
N VAL A 760 -13.10 -17.31 -1.64
CA VAL A 760 -12.55 -18.33 -0.74
C VAL A 760 -13.30 -18.28 0.59
N LEU A 761 -13.95 -19.38 0.92
CA LEU A 761 -14.73 -19.49 2.15
C LEU A 761 -13.77 -19.63 3.33
N SER A 762 -13.76 -18.59 4.17
CA SER A 762 -13.06 -18.60 5.45
C SER A 762 -13.99 -18.13 6.56
N THR A 763 -13.65 -18.50 7.79
CA THR A 763 -14.35 -18.08 8.99
C THR A 763 -13.32 -17.68 10.03
N MET A 764 -13.58 -16.54 10.67
CA MET A 764 -12.82 -16.03 11.80
C MET A 764 -13.76 -15.99 13.00
N LEU A 765 -13.36 -16.59 14.12
CA LEU A 765 -13.97 -16.42 15.44
C LEU A 765 -12.94 -15.78 16.36
N VAL A 766 -13.26 -14.62 16.94
CA VAL A 766 -12.44 -13.95 17.94
C VAL A 766 -13.14 -14.11 19.29
N ALA A 767 -12.72 -15.08 20.09
CA ALA A 767 -13.37 -15.39 21.36
C ALA A 767 -12.43 -16.16 22.31
N PHE A 768 -12.70 -16.07 23.61
CA PHE A 768 -11.97 -16.80 24.65
C PHE A 768 -10.45 -16.53 24.64
N ASP A 769 -10.07 -15.26 24.41
CA ASP A 769 -8.69 -14.76 24.25
C ASP A 769 -7.91 -15.36 23.07
N MET A 770 -8.61 -15.95 22.11
CA MET A 770 -8.01 -16.62 20.96
C MET A 770 -8.70 -16.19 19.66
N GLU A 771 -7.92 -16.22 18.59
CA GLU A 771 -8.36 -16.13 17.20
C GLU A 771 -8.41 -17.56 16.62
N ILE A 772 -9.61 -18.00 16.20
CA ILE A 772 -9.85 -19.28 15.54
C ILE A 772 -10.21 -19.03 14.08
N PHE A 773 -9.26 -19.31 13.20
CA PHE A 773 -9.41 -19.19 11.76
C PHE A 773 -9.59 -20.58 11.12
N SER A 774 -10.51 -20.67 10.17
CA SER A 774 -10.73 -21.86 9.37
C SER A 774 -10.97 -21.47 7.92
N VAL A 775 -10.34 -22.18 6.99
CA VAL A 775 -10.47 -21.94 5.56
C VAL A 775 -10.51 -23.25 4.78
N GLY A 776 -11.31 -23.28 3.71
CA GLY A 776 -11.41 -24.43 2.81
C GLY A 776 -12.06 -25.66 3.45
N GLU A 777 -11.68 -26.84 2.95
CA GLU A 777 -12.26 -28.12 3.36
C GLU A 777 -11.45 -28.76 4.49
N VAL A 778 -12.02 -28.73 5.69
CA VAL A 778 -11.37 -29.19 6.93
C VAL A 778 -11.99 -30.47 7.53
N ASN A 779 -13.03 -31.00 6.89
CA ASN A 779 -13.73 -32.22 7.31
C ASN A 779 -13.51 -33.38 6.32
N LEU A 780 -12.36 -33.40 5.65
CA LEU A 780 -12.01 -34.46 4.71
C LEU A 780 -11.65 -35.77 5.45
N PRO A 781 -12.03 -36.95 4.91
CA PRO A 781 -11.70 -38.24 5.51
C PRO A 781 -10.18 -38.41 5.66
N ALA A 782 -9.73 -38.92 6.81
CA ALA A 782 -8.30 -39.00 7.14
C ALA A 782 -7.50 -39.89 6.17
N GLU A 783 -8.16 -40.87 5.56
CA GLU A 783 -7.60 -41.75 4.53
C GLU A 783 -7.40 -41.06 3.17
N GLU A 784 -8.11 -39.96 2.91
CA GLU A 784 -8.05 -39.23 1.63
C GLU A 784 -7.07 -38.05 1.65
N VAL A 785 -6.60 -37.64 2.83
CA VAL A 785 -5.75 -36.46 2.98
C VAL A 785 -4.56 -36.71 3.90
N ARG A 786 -3.45 -36.09 3.56
CA ARG A 786 -2.35 -35.92 4.49
C ARG A 786 -2.68 -34.76 5.42
N VAL A 787 -2.71 -35.05 6.72
CA VAL A 787 -2.83 -34.05 7.78
C VAL A 787 -1.43 -33.65 8.26
N ALA A 788 -1.18 -32.34 8.36
CA ALA A 788 0.01 -31.79 8.99
C ALA A 788 -0.40 -30.92 10.18
N GLU A 789 0.20 -31.14 11.35
CA GLU A 789 -0.13 -30.41 12.58
C GLU A 789 1.11 -29.72 13.14
N ILE A 790 0.92 -28.48 13.60
CA ILE A 790 1.90 -27.72 14.36
C ILE A 790 1.22 -27.33 15.67
N TRP A 791 1.88 -27.62 16.78
CA TRP A 791 1.43 -27.25 18.11
C TRP A 791 2.58 -26.69 18.93
N ASP A 792 2.51 -25.40 19.25
CA ASP A 792 3.42 -24.72 20.15
C ASP A 792 2.66 -24.28 21.42
N PRO A 793 2.80 -25.02 22.53
CA PRO A 793 2.14 -24.67 23.78
C PRO A 793 2.71 -23.44 24.49
N LYS A 794 3.91 -22.95 24.12
CA LYS A 794 4.47 -21.74 24.73
C LYS A 794 3.82 -20.48 24.15
N GLU A 795 3.61 -20.49 22.84
CA GLU A 795 3.00 -19.39 22.10
C GLU A 795 1.46 -19.52 21.99
N ASN A 796 0.88 -20.56 22.59
CA ASN A 796 -0.54 -20.96 22.42
C ASN A 796 -0.94 -21.10 20.95
N PHE A 797 -0.04 -21.57 20.09
CA PHE A 797 -0.25 -21.64 18.66
C PHE A 797 -0.56 -23.06 18.20
N TYR A 798 -1.69 -23.25 17.53
CA TYR A 798 -2.08 -24.49 16.89
C TYR A 798 -2.42 -24.26 15.41
N LYS A 799 -1.88 -25.11 14.54
CA LYS A 799 -2.21 -25.12 13.12
C LYS A 799 -2.42 -26.55 12.63
N LYS A 800 -3.47 -26.76 11.83
CA LYS A 800 -3.77 -28.04 11.18
C LYS A 800 -4.09 -27.83 9.71
N SER A 801 -3.26 -28.41 8.84
CA SER A 801 -3.38 -28.31 7.39
C SER A 801 -3.86 -29.64 6.79
N PHE A 802 -4.82 -29.60 5.89
CA PHE A 802 -5.39 -30.75 5.18
C PHE A 802 -4.90 -30.72 3.73
N ILE A 803 -4.11 -31.72 3.32
CA ILE A 803 -3.43 -31.73 2.03
C ILE A 803 -3.85 -32.98 1.22
N LYS A 804 -4.47 -32.79 0.05
CA LYS A 804 -4.84 -33.87 -0.87
C LYS A 804 -3.99 -33.77 -2.13
N ASP A 805 -3.31 -34.85 -2.52
CA ASP A 805 -2.46 -34.90 -3.73
C ASP A 805 -1.40 -33.77 -3.83
N GLY A 806 -0.89 -33.32 -2.67
CA GLY A 806 0.10 -32.23 -2.60
C GLY A 806 -0.50 -30.82 -2.68
N VAL A 807 -1.82 -30.69 -2.72
CA VAL A 807 -2.58 -29.43 -2.75
C VAL A 807 -3.19 -29.15 -1.37
N LEU A 808 -3.07 -27.91 -0.89
CA LEU A 808 -3.72 -27.49 0.36
C LEU A 808 -5.23 -27.36 0.15
N MET A 809 -6.00 -28.23 0.81
CA MET A 809 -7.47 -28.28 0.72
C MET A 809 -8.16 -27.43 1.78
N GLY A 810 -7.55 -27.31 2.96
CA GLY A 810 -8.08 -26.52 4.06
C GLY A 810 -7.06 -26.37 5.18
N GLU A 811 -7.26 -25.38 6.04
CA GLU A 811 -6.39 -25.12 7.18
C GLU A 811 -7.18 -24.54 8.35
N ILE A 812 -6.85 -24.96 9.56
CA ILE A 812 -7.35 -24.42 10.82
C ILE A 812 -6.18 -23.84 11.60
N ILE A 813 -6.32 -22.61 12.09
CA ILE A 813 -5.35 -21.94 12.96
C ILE A 813 -6.07 -21.48 14.23
N ILE A 814 -5.53 -21.83 15.40
CA ILE A 814 -5.98 -21.34 16.71
C ILE A 814 -4.77 -20.72 17.39
N ALA A 815 -4.78 -19.40 17.57
CA ALA A 815 -3.65 -18.64 18.14
C ALA A 815 -4.15 -17.37 18.85
N PRO A 816 -3.35 -16.72 19.71
CA PRO A 816 -3.72 -15.41 20.26
C PRO A 816 -3.90 -14.34 19.18
N ARG A 817 -3.22 -14.50 18.04
CA ARG A 817 -3.34 -13.67 16.83
C ARG A 817 -3.03 -14.51 15.60
N VAL A 818 -3.84 -14.42 14.56
CA VAL A 818 -3.74 -15.20 13.33
C VAL A 818 -3.30 -14.33 12.15
N ASP A 819 -2.19 -14.74 11.53
CA ASP A 819 -1.86 -14.35 10.16
C ASP A 819 -2.44 -15.40 9.20
N SER A 820 -3.52 -15.03 8.50
CA SER A 820 -4.21 -15.91 7.54
C SER A 820 -3.64 -15.83 6.12
N SER A 821 -2.68 -14.93 5.88
CA SER A 821 -2.24 -14.56 4.53
C SER A 821 -1.59 -15.73 3.79
N GLU A 822 -0.82 -16.58 4.50
CA GLU A 822 -0.21 -17.78 3.93
C GLU A 822 -1.27 -18.83 3.58
N ALA A 823 -2.21 -19.09 4.49
CA ALA A 823 -3.28 -20.06 4.31
C ALA A 823 -4.17 -19.71 3.10
N LEU A 824 -4.62 -18.45 3.01
CA LEU A 824 -5.44 -17.95 1.92
C LEU A 824 -4.70 -17.94 0.58
N ARG A 825 -3.40 -17.63 0.58
CA ARG A 825 -2.58 -17.62 -0.63
C ARG A 825 -2.34 -19.02 -1.18
N ASN A 826 -2.10 -19.99 -0.30
CA ASN A 826 -1.71 -21.35 -0.66
C ASN A 826 -2.91 -22.29 -0.88
N LEU A 827 -4.12 -21.91 -0.46
CA LEU A 827 -5.32 -22.72 -0.69
C LEU A 827 -5.51 -23.05 -2.18
N GLY A 828 -5.73 -24.34 -2.49
CA GLY A 828 -5.88 -24.83 -3.86
C GLY A 828 -4.58 -24.84 -4.67
N ARG A 829 -3.41 -24.64 -4.04
CA ARG A 829 -2.09 -24.66 -4.70
C ARG A 829 -1.22 -25.81 -4.23
N ASP A 830 -0.36 -26.28 -5.12
CA ASP A 830 0.71 -27.22 -4.78
C ASP A 830 1.95 -26.53 -4.19
N LYS A 831 2.96 -27.31 -3.80
CA LYS A 831 4.24 -26.81 -3.25
C LYS A 831 5.02 -25.87 -4.17
N SER A 832 4.73 -25.85 -5.47
CA SER A 832 5.36 -24.92 -6.43
C SER A 832 4.61 -23.59 -6.54
N GLY A 833 3.50 -23.43 -5.80
CA GLY A 833 2.64 -22.25 -5.84
C GLY A 833 1.68 -22.24 -7.03
N LYS A 834 1.60 -23.32 -7.81
CA LYS A 834 0.69 -23.43 -8.96
C LYS A 834 -0.70 -23.85 -8.48
N LYS A 835 -1.75 -23.13 -8.90
CA LYS A 835 -3.14 -23.58 -8.69
C LYS A 835 -3.35 -24.91 -9.41
N ARG A 836 -3.91 -25.89 -8.70
CA ARG A 836 -4.21 -27.23 -9.22
C ARG A 836 -5.69 -27.46 -9.03
N ALA A 837 -6.42 -27.62 -10.13
CA ALA A 837 -7.79 -28.09 -10.07
C ALA A 837 -7.78 -29.55 -9.62
N ASN A 838 -8.66 -29.87 -8.68
CA ASN A 838 -8.92 -31.26 -8.26
C ASN A 838 -10.31 -31.73 -8.72
N LYS A 839 -11.03 -30.86 -9.45
CA LYS A 839 -12.33 -31.14 -10.05
C LYS A 839 -12.36 -30.58 -11.46
N TRP A 840 -13.10 -31.25 -12.34
CA TRP A 840 -13.17 -30.89 -13.74
C TRP A 840 -14.61 -30.99 -14.22
N LYS A 841 -15.17 -29.90 -14.75
CA LYS A 841 -16.54 -29.86 -15.28
C LYS A 841 -16.52 -30.12 -16.77
N CYS A 842 -17.22 -31.14 -17.23
CA CYS A 842 -17.45 -31.37 -18.64
C CYS A 842 -18.29 -30.21 -19.21
N ARG A 843 -17.76 -29.48 -20.20
CA ARG A 843 -18.46 -28.36 -20.87
C ARG A 843 -19.74 -28.78 -21.58
N VAL A 844 -19.86 -30.07 -21.93
CA VAL A 844 -20.98 -30.57 -22.73
C VAL A 844 -22.17 -30.96 -21.86
N CYS A 845 -21.95 -31.71 -20.77
CA CYS A 845 -23.03 -32.26 -19.95
C CYS A 845 -22.99 -31.83 -18.47
N GLY A 846 -21.99 -31.06 -18.06
CA GLY A 846 -21.83 -30.62 -16.68
C GLY A 846 -21.31 -31.69 -15.71
N TYR A 847 -20.97 -32.91 -16.17
CA TYR A 847 -20.38 -33.94 -15.32
C TYR A 847 -19.12 -33.42 -14.61
N ILE A 848 -19.06 -33.60 -13.30
CA ILE A 848 -17.89 -33.24 -12.48
C ILE A 848 -17.05 -34.50 -12.24
N HIS A 849 -15.84 -34.49 -12.77
CA HIS A 849 -14.82 -35.47 -12.42
C HIS A 849 -14.01 -34.98 -11.23
N GLU A 850 -13.78 -35.83 -10.24
CA GLU A 850 -12.86 -35.54 -9.12
C GLU A 850 -11.52 -36.23 -9.38
N GLY A 851 -10.46 -35.43 -9.50
CA GLY A 851 -9.11 -35.90 -9.81
C GLY A 851 -8.15 -34.74 -10.18
N PRO A 852 -6.83 -34.97 -10.07
CA PRO A 852 -5.82 -33.95 -10.39
C PRO A 852 -5.73 -33.61 -11.89
N GLU A 853 -6.33 -34.45 -12.74
CA GLU A 853 -6.43 -34.27 -14.19
C GLU A 853 -7.86 -34.58 -14.64
N PRO A 854 -8.33 -34.00 -15.76
CA PRO A 854 -9.60 -34.39 -16.34
C PRO A 854 -9.50 -35.82 -16.89
N PRO A 855 -10.63 -36.57 -16.93
CA PRO A 855 -10.61 -37.92 -17.48
C PRO A 855 -10.36 -37.83 -19.00
N GLU A 856 -9.78 -38.88 -19.59
CA GLU A 856 -9.53 -38.92 -21.04
C GLU A 856 -10.82 -38.75 -21.86
N GLU A 857 -11.93 -39.30 -21.37
CA GLU A 857 -13.28 -39.10 -21.90
C GLU A 857 -14.30 -38.93 -20.76
N CYS A 858 -15.31 -38.10 -21.00
CA CYS A 858 -16.41 -37.91 -20.07
C CYS A 858 -17.26 -39.19 -19.97
N PRO A 859 -17.44 -39.77 -18.77
CA PRO A 859 -18.18 -41.01 -18.60
C PRO A 859 -19.69 -40.86 -18.86
N VAL A 860 -20.20 -39.64 -18.98
CA VAL A 860 -21.61 -39.35 -19.22
C VAL A 860 -21.91 -39.11 -20.70
N CYS A 861 -21.11 -38.29 -21.39
CA CYS A 861 -21.40 -37.85 -22.76
C CYS A 861 -20.29 -38.15 -23.78
N GLY A 862 -19.20 -38.80 -23.37
CA GLY A 862 -18.07 -39.12 -24.25
C GLY A 862 -17.25 -37.93 -24.73
N ALA A 863 -17.43 -36.73 -24.15
CA ALA A 863 -16.63 -35.57 -24.49
C ALA A 863 -15.15 -35.79 -24.13
N ALA A 864 -14.23 -35.42 -25.02
CA ALA A 864 -12.79 -35.61 -24.82
C ALA A 864 -12.23 -34.76 -23.68
N LYS A 865 -11.03 -35.12 -23.20
CA LYS A 865 -10.30 -34.47 -22.09
C LYS A 865 -10.19 -32.95 -22.19
N ASP A 866 -10.03 -32.42 -23.39
CA ASP A 866 -9.94 -30.98 -23.68
C ASP A 866 -11.28 -30.24 -23.52
N MET A 867 -12.40 -30.96 -23.42
CA MET A 867 -13.73 -30.41 -23.19
C MET A 867 -14.07 -30.27 -21.70
N PHE A 868 -13.08 -30.38 -20.82
CA PHE A 868 -13.24 -30.17 -19.38
C PHE A 868 -12.66 -28.83 -18.94
N ASP A 869 -13.46 -28.06 -18.20
CA ASP A 869 -12.98 -26.86 -17.53
C ASP A 869 -12.51 -27.22 -16.11
N PRO A 870 -11.33 -26.74 -15.69
CA PRO A 870 -10.86 -26.91 -14.32
C PRO A 870 -11.79 -26.17 -13.34
N ILE A 871 -12.19 -26.87 -12.29
CA ILE A 871 -12.85 -26.31 -11.12
C ILE A 871 -11.79 -26.23 -10.02
N PHE A 872 -11.49 -25.00 -9.58
CA PHE A 872 -10.43 -24.69 -8.62
C PHE A 872 -10.95 -24.49 -7.20
#